data_AF-A0A9W5INR4-F1
#
_entry.id   AF-A0A9W5INR4-F1
#
_cell.length_a   1.000
_cell.length_b   1.000
_cell.length_c   1.000
_cell.angle_alpha   90.00
_cell.angle_beta   90.00
_cell.angle_gamma   90.00
#
_symmetry.space_group_name_H-M   'P 1'
#
loop_
_entity.id
_entity.type
_entity.pdbx_description
1 polymer ?
#
loop_
_entity_poly.entity_id
_entity_poly.type
_entity_poly.pdbx_seq_one_letter_code
_entity_poly.pdbx_strand_id
1 'polypeptide(L)'
;GAYRAANASSASAAGLAYIDDQGRLFPLPEVDEDDEEPVLFESEQIWFSKNPDGHYVIASLDGSIALRFAPLTVAEDGSDEDCTLFPLVAVEDANSNHQRFVYHPLTGLPQYIIDGNDRVFSLNFGNVADEQSPQMRLLSVSLLEGLPSFGETVRVGSPLVRYEYNGSGDLIRVIGRDGNVKRSFGYKNNLMVSHTDAAGLVSEYEYDHYTPTGKVIRNRTSLGEEWRFTYHEGYTEVTDILGRTEQYHYDYNNELTKRVFADGSTNLMERDDLGRLLSHTDAMGRVTRYQYSNEGQVESIIRPDGVILHFDYDDNYRLIRKSDAESCYHGYTYDEAGNLLTHTDPLKHITRFEYAGNGLLLSVTDPNGSSTAYHYNENHQPDRITDCSGYETKLSYTPEGQLARITDALGQHTEYHYDANQNLTLALYPDGSKETFGYDAAGRLTTHTDGEGHTTSYEYGQDGLPTQRTNALGHTFGYHYDKARRLVGLTNENGARYRFAYDILDRLIAESGFDHKLTGYRYNAGNELVEQHEFGDDASLAAKLMAQLGGQPIPRSRPAFRRPRQPNPAADYRVQTRRIGTLNPYPRPQQRQVSGNRLPIRPGRQPRPCRQPPQHYLLRLQRQRPNHRPAPMESTD
;
A
#
# COMPACT_ATOMS: atom_id res chain seq x y z
N GLY A 1 -8.94 -24.84 -8.92
CA GLY A 1 -9.94 -25.62 -8.15
C GLY A 1 -11.32 -25.27 -8.65
N ALA A 2 -12.15 -26.27 -8.94
CA ALA A 2 -13.47 -26.09 -9.53
C ALA A 2 -14.47 -25.43 -8.56
N TYR A 3 -14.88 -24.20 -8.86
CA TYR A 3 -16.01 -23.55 -8.22
C TYR A 3 -17.26 -23.69 -9.11
N ARG A 4 -18.28 -24.36 -8.56
CA ARG A 4 -19.65 -24.37 -9.11
C ARG A 4 -20.29 -23.01 -8.81
N ALA A 5 -20.75 -22.34 -9.85
CA ALA A 5 -21.43 -21.06 -9.79
C ALA A 5 -22.81 -21.19 -9.12
N ALA A 6 -23.13 -20.21 -8.26
CA ALA A 6 -24.48 -19.93 -7.80
C ALA A 6 -25.19 -19.08 -8.87
N ASN A 7 -26.47 -19.38 -9.09
CA ASN A 7 -27.32 -18.77 -10.11
C ASN A 7 -27.57 -17.27 -9.84
N ALA A 8 -27.27 -16.43 -10.83
CA ALA A 8 -27.92 -15.14 -11.02
C ALA A 8 -28.65 -15.18 -12.38
N SER A 9 -29.96 -14.92 -12.35
CA SER A 9 -30.85 -14.96 -13.52
C SER A 9 -31.16 -13.54 -13.99
N SER A 10 -30.74 -13.17 -15.21
CA SER A 10 -31.64 -12.76 -16.30
C SER A 10 -30.88 -12.18 -17.51
N ALA A 11 -31.38 -12.52 -18.69
CA ALA A 11 -31.01 -12.09 -20.06
C ALA A 11 -29.86 -12.85 -20.76
N SER A 12 -30.15 -13.22 -22.01
CA SER A 12 -29.43 -14.18 -22.85
C SER A 12 -28.80 -13.52 -24.08
N ALA A 13 -27.48 -13.61 -24.20
CA ALA A 13 -26.66 -13.63 -25.40
C ALA A 13 -25.26 -14.15 -24.99
N ALA A 14 -24.42 -14.59 -25.95
CA ALA A 14 -23.07 -15.09 -25.63
C ALA A 14 -22.16 -13.90 -25.26
N GLY A 15 -21.90 -13.68 -23.96
CA GLY A 15 -21.18 -12.49 -23.49
C GLY A 15 -19.76 -12.78 -22.97
N LEU A 16 -18.93 -11.74 -22.95
CA LEU A 16 -17.64 -11.74 -22.27
C LEU A 16 -17.81 -11.41 -20.79
N ALA A 17 -16.91 -11.92 -19.96
CA ALA A 17 -16.78 -11.51 -18.57
C ALA A 17 -15.32 -11.24 -18.22
N TYR A 18 -15.10 -10.19 -17.44
CA TYR A 18 -13.81 -9.89 -16.82
C TYR A 18 -13.69 -10.60 -15.48
N ILE A 19 -12.55 -11.26 -15.27
CA ILE A 19 -12.17 -11.83 -13.98
C ILE A 19 -11.12 -10.91 -13.38
N ASP A 20 -11.45 -10.28 -12.27
CA ASP A 20 -10.49 -9.46 -11.53
C ASP A 20 -9.51 -10.30 -10.71
N ASP A 21 -8.58 -9.62 -10.03
CA ASP A 21 -7.56 -10.25 -9.17
C ASP A 21 -8.13 -10.99 -7.95
N GLN A 22 -9.39 -10.73 -7.59
CA GLN A 22 -10.12 -11.42 -6.53
C GLN A 22 -10.94 -12.62 -7.06
N GLY A 23 -10.90 -12.86 -8.38
CA GLY A 23 -11.68 -13.91 -9.03
C GLY A 23 -13.17 -13.57 -9.19
N ARG A 24 -13.55 -12.30 -8.99
CA ARG A 24 -14.92 -11.83 -9.23
C ARG A 24 -15.16 -11.73 -10.72
N LEU A 25 -16.31 -12.21 -11.15
CA LEU A 25 -16.73 -12.22 -12.55
C LEU A 25 -17.67 -11.04 -12.80
N PHE A 26 -17.28 -10.16 -13.70
CA PHE A 26 -18.08 -9.02 -14.14
C PHE A 26 -18.48 -9.24 -15.59
N PRO A 27 -19.79 -9.26 -15.91
CA PRO A 27 -20.21 -9.28 -17.30
C PRO A 27 -19.74 -7.99 -17.98
N LEU A 28 -19.13 -8.13 -19.15
CA LEU A 28 -18.75 -7.00 -19.98
C LEU A 28 -19.80 -6.79 -21.07
N PRO A 29 -19.98 -5.53 -21.54
CA PRO A 29 -20.87 -5.27 -22.66
C PRO A 29 -20.40 -6.00 -23.93
N GLU A 30 -21.34 -6.25 -24.85
CA GLU A 30 -20.99 -6.72 -26.18
C GLU A 30 -20.34 -5.57 -26.97
N VAL A 31 -19.26 -5.89 -27.67
CA VAL A 31 -18.48 -4.96 -28.50
C VAL A 31 -18.07 -5.67 -29.78
N ASP A 32 -18.25 -5.01 -30.92
CA ASP A 32 -17.87 -5.46 -32.24
C ASP A 32 -16.60 -4.74 -32.74
N GLU A 33 -15.90 -5.34 -33.73
CA GLU A 33 -14.67 -4.76 -34.31
C GLU A 33 -14.93 -3.47 -35.12
N ASP A 34 -16.18 -3.27 -35.52
CA ASP A 34 -16.65 -2.11 -36.28
C ASP A 34 -17.19 -0.99 -35.38
N ASP A 35 -17.23 -1.19 -34.05
CA ASP A 35 -17.70 -0.15 -33.11
C ASP A 35 -16.71 1.02 -33.10
N GLU A 36 -17.20 2.22 -33.46
CA GLU A 36 -16.39 3.43 -33.56
C GLU A 36 -15.98 3.98 -32.18
N GLU A 37 -16.70 3.63 -31.11
CA GLU A 37 -16.47 4.15 -29.75
C GLU A 37 -16.41 3.03 -28.70
N PRO A 38 -15.51 3.14 -27.70
CA PRO A 38 -15.47 2.21 -26.58
C PRO A 38 -16.74 2.31 -25.73
N VAL A 39 -17.13 1.21 -25.10
CA VAL A 39 -18.30 1.16 -24.19
C VAL A 39 -17.86 1.46 -22.76
N LEU A 40 -18.56 2.37 -22.10
CA LEU A 40 -18.32 2.70 -20.69
C LEU A 40 -18.92 1.63 -19.77
N PHE A 41 -18.11 1.12 -18.84
CA PHE A 41 -18.58 0.32 -17.72
C PHE A 41 -18.55 1.14 -16.43
N GLU A 42 -19.68 1.79 -16.13
CA GLU A 42 -19.83 2.79 -15.06
C GLU A 42 -19.44 2.28 -13.66
N SER A 43 -19.73 1.00 -13.37
CA SER A 43 -19.46 0.40 -12.06
C SER A 43 -17.97 0.35 -11.72
N GLU A 44 -17.12 0.15 -12.72
CA GLU A 44 -15.66 0.03 -12.56
C GLU A 44 -14.91 1.24 -13.11
N GLN A 45 -15.61 2.19 -13.75
CA GLN A 45 -15.01 3.40 -14.35
C GLN A 45 -13.94 3.05 -15.37
N ILE A 46 -14.29 2.15 -16.29
CA ILE A 46 -13.41 1.69 -17.36
C ILE A 46 -14.10 1.77 -18.72
N TRP A 47 -13.28 1.99 -19.75
CA TRP A 47 -13.64 1.80 -21.15
C TRP A 47 -13.36 0.36 -21.56
N PHE A 48 -14.30 -0.26 -22.26
CA PHE A 48 -14.13 -1.57 -22.87
C PHE A 48 -14.34 -1.48 -24.39
N SER A 49 -13.40 -2.02 -25.15
CA SER A 49 -13.49 -2.05 -26.62
C SER A 49 -12.84 -3.29 -27.20
N LYS A 50 -13.07 -3.51 -28.50
CA LYS A 50 -12.38 -4.49 -29.31
C LYS A 50 -11.75 -3.78 -30.51
N ASN A 51 -10.45 -3.95 -30.67
CA ASN A 51 -9.70 -3.35 -31.76
C ASN A 51 -9.87 -4.17 -33.06
N PRO A 52 -9.59 -3.57 -34.25
CA PRO A 52 -9.61 -4.27 -35.53
C PRO A 52 -8.60 -5.42 -35.66
N ASP A 53 -7.60 -5.50 -34.78
CA ASP A 53 -6.66 -6.62 -34.68
C ASP A 53 -7.21 -7.80 -33.85
N GLY A 54 -8.48 -7.72 -33.42
CA GLY A 54 -9.17 -8.72 -32.62
C GLY A 54 -8.84 -8.67 -31.13
N HIS A 55 -8.02 -7.71 -30.69
CA HIS A 55 -7.65 -7.57 -29.28
C HIS A 55 -8.73 -6.84 -28.50
N TYR A 56 -9.04 -7.34 -27.30
CA TYR A 56 -9.90 -6.65 -26.35
C TYR A 56 -9.07 -5.70 -25.49
N VAL A 57 -9.62 -4.52 -25.22
CA VAL A 57 -8.96 -3.49 -24.43
C VAL A 57 -9.85 -3.08 -23.27
N ILE A 58 -9.27 -3.04 -22.07
CA ILE A 58 -9.84 -2.39 -20.89
C ILE A 58 -8.96 -1.18 -20.56
N ALA A 59 -9.50 0.03 -20.59
CA ALA A 59 -8.76 1.24 -20.27
C ALA A 59 -9.39 2.03 -19.12
N SER A 60 -8.60 2.80 -18.39
CA SER A 60 -9.12 3.78 -17.43
C SER A 60 -9.87 4.90 -18.15
N LEU A 61 -10.80 5.57 -17.46
CA LEU A 61 -11.55 6.71 -18.03
C LEU A 61 -10.65 7.77 -18.66
N ASP A 62 -9.52 8.05 -18.01
CA ASP A 62 -8.55 9.06 -18.44
C ASP A 62 -7.50 8.58 -19.44
N GLY A 63 -7.61 7.33 -19.89
CA GLY A 63 -6.65 6.70 -20.82
C GLY A 63 -5.24 6.51 -20.25
N SER A 64 -5.04 6.75 -18.95
CA SER A 64 -3.71 6.65 -18.32
C SER A 64 -3.16 5.22 -18.31
N ILE A 65 -4.03 4.20 -18.32
CA ILE A 65 -3.65 2.79 -18.39
C ILE A 65 -4.62 2.05 -19.31
N ALA A 66 -4.08 1.18 -20.17
CA ALA A 66 -4.81 0.22 -20.97
C ALA A 66 -4.27 -1.20 -20.77
N LEU A 67 -5.19 -2.16 -20.62
CA LEU A 67 -4.94 -3.59 -20.53
C LEU A 67 -5.38 -4.24 -21.84
N ARG A 68 -4.47 -4.94 -22.51
CA ARG A 68 -4.77 -5.64 -23.77
C ARG A 68 -4.86 -7.14 -23.57
N PHE A 69 -5.89 -7.74 -24.14
CA PHE A 69 -6.16 -9.16 -24.10
C PHE A 69 -6.29 -9.71 -25.53
N ALA A 70 -5.65 -10.84 -25.79
CA ALA A 70 -5.62 -11.44 -27.12
C ALA A 70 -5.74 -12.97 -27.02
N PRO A 71 -6.27 -13.66 -28.04
CA PRO A 71 -6.34 -15.12 -28.03
C PRO A 71 -4.93 -15.71 -28.06
N LEU A 72 -4.72 -16.79 -27.30
CA LEU A 72 -3.54 -17.64 -27.50
C LEU A 72 -3.83 -18.49 -28.73
N THR A 73 -3.04 -18.36 -29.80
CA THR A 73 -3.18 -19.18 -31.01
C THR A 73 -2.95 -20.66 -30.68
N VAL A 74 -4.02 -21.38 -30.30
CA VAL A 74 -4.00 -22.82 -30.06
C VAL A 74 -5.27 -23.44 -30.63
N ALA A 75 -5.33 -23.51 -31.95
CA ALA A 75 -6.22 -24.39 -32.70
C ALA A 75 -5.39 -25.03 -33.83
N GLU A 76 -5.20 -26.36 -33.81
CA GLU A 76 -4.48 -27.09 -34.88
C GLU A 76 -5.18 -26.95 -36.26
N ASP A 77 -6.40 -26.43 -36.26
CA ASP A 77 -7.34 -26.23 -37.35
C ASP A 77 -7.54 -24.76 -37.76
N GLY A 78 -6.88 -23.80 -37.08
CA GLY A 78 -6.84 -22.40 -37.49
C GLY A 78 -8.18 -21.65 -37.39
N SER A 79 -9.17 -22.18 -36.67
CA SER A 79 -10.41 -21.48 -36.37
C SER A 79 -10.31 -20.76 -35.01
N ASP A 80 -10.36 -19.43 -35.03
CA ASP A 80 -10.46 -18.58 -33.82
C ASP A 80 -11.81 -18.75 -33.08
N GLU A 81 -12.78 -19.46 -33.66
CA GLU A 81 -14.15 -19.57 -33.16
C GLU A 81 -14.27 -20.31 -31.81
N ASP A 82 -13.28 -21.10 -31.39
CA ASP A 82 -13.32 -21.94 -30.17
C ASP A 82 -12.52 -21.39 -28.97
N CYS A 83 -11.83 -20.26 -29.10
CA CYS A 83 -11.09 -19.64 -27.99
C CYS A 83 -12.02 -19.02 -26.95
N THR A 84 -12.09 -19.62 -25.75
CA THR A 84 -12.98 -19.16 -24.65
C THR A 84 -12.27 -18.33 -23.57
N LEU A 85 -10.95 -18.17 -23.66
CA LEU A 85 -10.13 -17.45 -22.69
C LEU A 85 -9.09 -16.58 -23.40
N PHE A 86 -9.08 -15.28 -23.08
CA PHE A 86 -8.12 -14.32 -23.61
C PHE A 86 -7.25 -13.82 -22.44
N PRO A 87 -5.97 -14.19 -22.38
CA PRO A 87 -5.06 -13.67 -21.37
C PRO A 87 -4.61 -12.24 -21.65
N LEU A 88 -4.18 -11.57 -20.58
CA LEU A 88 -3.48 -10.29 -20.66
C LEU A 88 -2.15 -10.45 -21.42
N VAL A 89 -1.99 -9.71 -22.52
CA VAL A 89 -0.77 -9.73 -23.36
C VAL A 89 0.03 -8.43 -23.26
N ALA A 90 -0.61 -7.33 -22.89
CA ALA A 90 0.10 -6.08 -22.62
C ALA A 90 -0.59 -5.19 -21.58
N VAL A 91 0.20 -4.40 -20.87
CA VAL A 91 -0.24 -3.23 -20.10
C VAL A 91 0.47 -2.04 -20.72
N GLU A 92 -0.26 -0.99 -21.06
CA GLU A 92 0.25 0.18 -21.76
C GLU A 92 -0.25 1.47 -21.11
N ASP A 93 0.53 2.55 -21.24
CA ASP A 93 0.07 3.90 -20.93
C ASP A 93 -0.02 4.76 -22.20
N ALA A 94 -0.62 5.94 -22.08
CA ALA A 94 -0.74 6.90 -23.18
C ALA A 94 0.61 7.49 -23.67
N ASN A 95 1.70 7.24 -22.93
CA ASN A 95 3.06 7.61 -23.31
C ASN A 95 3.79 6.47 -24.04
N SER A 96 3.07 5.42 -24.46
CA SER A 96 3.62 4.22 -25.11
C SER A 96 4.58 3.39 -24.25
N ASN A 97 4.65 3.65 -22.94
CA ASN A 97 5.35 2.76 -22.02
C ASN A 97 4.50 1.49 -21.88
N HIS A 98 5.17 0.34 -21.82
CA HIS A 98 4.45 -0.92 -21.85
C HIS A 98 5.12 -2.02 -21.05
N GLN A 99 4.31 -3.02 -20.68
CA GLN A 99 4.77 -4.34 -20.28
C GLN A 99 4.12 -5.35 -21.21
N ARG A 100 4.90 -6.28 -21.76
CA ARG A 100 4.42 -7.34 -22.65
C ARG A 100 4.58 -8.70 -21.99
N PHE A 101 3.57 -9.54 -22.17
CA PHE A 101 3.51 -10.89 -21.63
C PHE A 101 3.59 -11.89 -22.79
N VAL A 102 4.65 -12.67 -22.83
CA VAL A 102 4.88 -13.69 -23.86
C VAL A 102 4.51 -15.05 -23.30
N TYR A 103 3.63 -15.77 -23.98
CA TYR A 103 3.12 -17.07 -23.57
C TYR A 103 3.74 -18.20 -24.38
N HIS A 104 3.92 -19.35 -23.75
CA HIS A 104 4.42 -20.54 -24.41
C HIS A 104 3.31 -21.15 -25.30
N PRO A 105 3.56 -21.38 -26.60
CA PRO A 105 2.50 -21.73 -27.56
C PRO A 105 1.81 -23.06 -27.26
N LEU A 106 2.52 -24.06 -26.72
CA LEU A 106 1.92 -25.37 -26.44
C LEU A 106 1.24 -25.48 -25.07
N THR A 107 1.68 -24.71 -24.08
CA THR A 107 1.20 -24.87 -22.68
C THR A 107 0.25 -23.75 -22.28
N GLY A 108 0.25 -22.63 -23.02
CA GLY A 108 -0.49 -21.42 -22.69
C GLY A 108 -0.02 -20.71 -21.41
N LEU A 109 1.12 -21.13 -20.83
CA LEU A 109 1.68 -20.51 -19.62
C LEU A 109 2.56 -19.31 -19.98
N PRO A 110 2.57 -18.24 -19.18
CA PRO A 110 3.45 -17.09 -19.40
C PRO A 110 4.91 -17.51 -19.23
N GLN A 111 5.75 -17.17 -20.21
CA GLN A 111 7.16 -17.53 -20.28
C GLN A 111 8.07 -16.33 -20.03
N TYR A 112 7.72 -15.16 -20.56
CA TYR A 112 8.49 -13.94 -20.40
C TYR A 112 7.60 -12.73 -20.09
N ILE A 113 8.12 -11.81 -19.27
CA ILE A 113 7.63 -10.44 -19.16
C ILE A 113 8.73 -9.54 -19.70
N ILE A 114 8.36 -8.63 -20.61
CA ILE A 114 9.26 -7.60 -21.14
C ILE A 114 8.71 -6.26 -20.64
N ASP A 115 9.52 -5.50 -19.90
CA ASP A 115 9.11 -4.18 -19.43
C ASP A 115 9.45 -3.05 -20.41
N GLY A 116 9.08 -1.82 -20.08
CA GLY A 116 9.27 -0.65 -20.95
C GLY A 116 10.72 -0.22 -21.14
N ASN A 117 11.66 -0.89 -20.49
CA ASN A 117 13.11 -0.73 -20.68
C ASN A 117 13.72 -1.96 -21.38
N ASP A 118 12.89 -2.78 -22.05
CA ASP A 118 13.26 -4.02 -22.74
C ASP A 118 13.93 -5.07 -21.84
N ARG A 119 13.79 -4.95 -20.50
CA ARG A 119 14.31 -5.97 -19.58
C ARG A 119 13.42 -7.19 -19.65
N VAL A 120 14.05 -8.36 -19.74
CA VAL A 120 13.33 -9.62 -19.92
C VAL A 120 13.37 -10.44 -18.63
N PHE A 121 12.20 -10.65 -18.05
CA PHE A 121 12.00 -11.52 -16.89
C PHE A 121 11.50 -12.88 -17.37
N SER A 122 12.25 -13.94 -17.10
CA SER A 122 11.85 -15.31 -17.40
C SER A 122 11.05 -15.91 -16.25
N LEU A 123 9.92 -16.52 -16.60
CA LEU A 123 9.00 -17.20 -15.69
C LEU A 123 9.14 -18.71 -15.91
N ASN A 124 9.73 -19.39 -14.94
CA ASN A 124 9.97 -20.82 -15.04
C ASN A 124 8.84 -21.59 -14.35
N PHE A 125 7.98 -22.24 -15.13
CA PHE A 125 6.92 -23.10 -14.61
C PHE A 125 7.33 -24.58 -14.65
N GLY A 126 6.92 -25.34 -13.64
CA GLY A 126 7.11 -26.79 -13.62
C GLY A 126 6.00 -27.51 -12.86
N ASN A 127 5.88 -28.81 -13.10
CA ASN A 127 4.95 -29.67 -12.37
C ASN A 127 5.47 -29.92 -10.95
N VAL A 128 4.64 -29.67 -9.94
CA VAL A 128 4.98 -29.90 -8.52
C VAL A 128 4.18 -31.03 -7.86
N ALA A 129 3.30 -31.67 -8.63
CA ALA A 129 2.47 -32.78 -8.18
C ALA A 129 2.79 -34.06 -8.98
N ASP A 130 2.07 -35.13 -8.70
CA ASP A 130 2.20 -36.41 -9.40
C ASP A 130 1.95 -36.28 -10.92
N GLU A 131 2.63 -37.10 -11.73
CA GLU A 131 2.50 -37.09 -13.20
C GLU A 131 1.08 -37.40 -13.69
N GLN A 132 0.30 -38.18 -12.92
CA GLN A 132 -1.09 -38.54 -13.21
C GLN A 132 -2.06 -37.39 -12.89
N SER A 133 -1.62 -36.37 -12.14
CA SER A 133 -2.43 -35.19 -11.79
C SER A 133 -1.52 -33.96 -11.67
N PRO A 134 -0.93 -33.52 -12.80
CA PRO A 134 0.09 -32.49 -12.78
C PRO A 134 -0.48 -31.16 -12.29
N GLN A 135 0.31 -30.45 -11.50
CA GLN A 135 0.03 -29.09 -11.08
C GLN A 135 1.18 -28.19 -11.48
N MET A 136 0.96 -27.39 -12.54
CA MET A 136 1.94 -26.40 -12.96
C MET A 136 1.98 -25.23 -11.98
N ARG A 137 3.18 -24.90 -11.51
CA ARG A 137 3.46 -23.78 -10.61
C ARG A 137 4.69 -23.02 -11.08
N LEU A 138 4.74 -21.72 -10.78
CA LEU A 138 5.90 -20.88 -11.01
C LEU A 138 7.00 -21.27 -10.01
N LEU A 139 8.11 -21.83 -10.49
CA LEU A 139 9.22 -22.28 -9.65
C LEU A 139 10.27 -21.19 -9.41
N SER A 140 10.45 -20.28 -10.38
CA SER A 140 11.40 -19.18 -10.25
C SER A 140 11.13 -18.04 -11.22
N VAL A 141 11.59 -16.84 -10.85
CA VAL A 141 11.71 -15.70 -11.77
C VAL A 141 13.17 -15.29 -11.85
N SER A 142 13.66 -15.10 -13.07
CA SER A 142 15.05 -14.69 -13.34
C SER A 142 15.09 -13.51 -14.31
N LEU A 143 16.05 -12.62 -14.14
CA LEU A 143 16.34 -11.57 -15.12
C LEU A 143 17.28 -12.14 -16.20
N LEU A 144 16.91 -11.98 -17.47
CA LEU A 144 17.73 -12.35 -18.62
C LEU A 144 18.46 -11.12 -19.18
N GLU A 145 19.58 -11.37 -19.88
CA GLU A 145 20.31 -10.35 -20.63
C GLU A 145 19.57 -9.89 -21.90
N GLY A 146 18.55 -10.64 -22.33
CA GLY A 146 17.73 -10.33 -23.49
C GLY A 146 16.73 -11.46 -23.79
N LEU A 147 15.84 -11.22 -24.75
CA LEU A 147 14.86 -12.22 -25.17
C LEU A 147 15.58 -13.32 -25.97
N PRO A 148 15.43 -14.60 -25.62
CA PRO A 148 16.07 -15.70 -26.36
C PRO A 148 15.54 -15.80 -27.79
N SER A 149 16.41 -16.14 -28.74
CA SER A 149 15.97 -16.46 -30.09
C SER A 149 15.16 -17.75 -30.09
N PHE A 150 14.22 -17.88 -31.03
CA PHE A 150 13.39 -19.08 -31.15
C PHE A 150 14.26 -20.33 -31.31
N GLY A 151 14.06 -21.33 -30.45
CA GLY A 151 14.78 -22.61 -30.47
C GLY A 151 16.14 -22.61 -29.74
N GLU A 152 16.61 -21.48 -29.21
CA GLU A 152 17.79 -21.45 -28.35
C GLU A 152 17.46 -21.89 -26.91
N THR A 153 18.37 -22.64 -26.29
CA THR A 153 18.32 -22.88 -24.84
C THR A 153 18.46 -21.56 -24.10
N VAL A 154 17.46 -21.23 -23.28
CA VAL A 154 17.47 -20.06 -22.39
C VAL A 154 18.77 -20.05 -21.57
N ARG A 155 19.57 -19.00 -21.72
CA ARG A 155 20.80 -18.81 -20.92
C ARG A 155 20.43 -18.63 -19.44
N VAL A 156 21.36 -18.95 -18.55
CA VAL A 156 21.18 -18.82 -17.10
C VAL A 156 21.00 -17.34 -16.74
N GLY A 157 19.75 -16.92 -16.50
CA GLY A 157 19.45 -15.60 -15.97
C GLY A 157 19.83 -15.47 -14.50
N SER A 158 19.97 -14.23 -14.03
CA SER A 158 20.19 -13.92 -12.62
C SER A 158 18.90 -14.21 -11.82
N PRO A 159 18.92 -15.17 -10.87
CA PRO A 159 17.71 -15.53 -10.13
C PRO A 159 17.26 -14.38 -9.23
N LEU A 160 15.99 -13.99 -9.33
CA LEU A 160 15.40 -12.95 -8.50
C LEU A 160 14.66 -13.55 -7.30
N VAL A 161 13.96 -14.66 -7.52
CA VAL A 161 13.18 -15.38 -6.52
C VAL A 161 12.96 -16.83 -6.95
N ARG A 162 12.88 -17.74 -5.98
CA ARG A 162 12.52 -19.15 -6.15
C ARG A 162 11.38 -19.53 -5.21
N TYR A 163 10.57 -20.49 -5.65
CA TYR A 163 9.40 -20.97 -4.94
C TYR A 163 9.48 -22.49 -4.77
N GLU A 164 9.17 -22.98 -3.58
CA GLU A 164 9.06 -24.41 -3.30
C GLU A 164 7.63 -24.76 -2.93
N TYR A 165 7.17 -25.92 -3.39
CA TYR A 165 5.81 -26.40 -3.20
C TYR A 165 5.81 -27.80 -2.57
N ASN A 166 4.74 -28.15 -1.84
CA ASN A 166 4.49 -29.53 -1.44
C ASN A 166 3.88 -30.33 -2.62
N GLY A 167 3.73 -31.66 -2.46
CA GLY A 167 3.13 -32.53 -3.49
C GLY A 167 1.65 -32.30 -3.79
N SER A 168 0.95 -31.50 -2.96
CA SER A 168 -0.42 -31.04 -3.20
C SER A 168 -0.47 -29.72 -3.98
N GLY A 169 0.69 -29.10 -4.23
CA GLY A 169 0.86 -27.85 -4.96
C GLY A 169 0.70 -26.59 -4.13
N ASP A 170 0.75 -26.68 -2.80
CA ASP A 170 0.76 -25.52 -1.90
C ASP A 170 2.17 -24.94 -1.79
N LEU A 171 2.28 -23.60 -1.79
CA LEU A 171 3.55 -22.89 -1.70
C LEU A 171 4.12 -23.01 -0.27
N ILE A 172 5.22 -23.74 -0.07
CA ILE A 172 5.81 -23.93 1.27
C ILE A 172 6.96 -22.99 1.58
N ARG A 173 7.70 -22.48 0.58
CA ARG A 173 8.79 -21.51 0.78
C ARG A 173 8.91 -20.51 -0.36
N VAL A 174 9.31 -19.29 0.00
CA VAL A 174 9.81 -18.25 -0.92
C VAL A 174 11.27 -18.02 -0.59
N ILE A 175 12.14 -18.15 -1.57
CA ILE A 175 13.60 -18.04 -1.43
C ILE A 175 14.05 -16.82 -2.24
N GLY A 176 14.76 -15.91 -1.59
CA GLY A 176 15.28 -14.69 -2.22
C GLY A 176 16.43 -14.96 -3.19
N ARG A 177 16.84 -13.91 -3.90
CA ARG A 177 18.03 -13.92 -4.77
C ARG A 177 19.32 -14.27 -4.02
N ASP A 178 19.39 -13.97 -2.73
CA ASP A 178 20.49 -14.35 -1.83
C ASP A 178 20.49 -15.84 -1.45
N GLY A 179 19.48 -16.60 -1.85
CA GLY A 179 19.31 -18.01 -1.50
C GLY A 179 18.72 -18.24 -0.12
N ASN A 180 18.42 -17.19 0.65
CA ASN A 180 17.81 -17.31 1.97
C ASN A 180 16.28 -17.42 1.86
N VAL A 181 15.69 -18.20 2.76
CA VAL A 181 14.23 -18.30 2.89
C VAL A 181 13.69 -16.97 3.41
N LYS A 182 12.78 -16.35 2.66
CA LYS A 182 12.12 -15.08 3.00
C LYS A 182 10.72 -15.29 3.56
N ARG A 183 10.05 -16.36 3.16
CA ARG A 183 8.77 -16.80 3.76
C ARG A 183 8.68 -18.32 3.78
N SER A 184 8.02 -18.85 4.80
CA SER A 184 7.59 -20.25 4.86
C SER A 184 6.12 -20.34 5.20
N PHE A 185 5.46 -21.42 4.81
CA PHE A 185 4.01 -21.59 4.99
C PHE A 185 3.67 -23.03 5.41
N GLY A 186 2.67 -23.17 6.26
CA GLY A 186 2.10 -24.44 6.70
C GLY A 186 0.64 -24.55 6.28
N TYR A 187 0.22 -25.77 5.90
CA TYR A 187 -1.12 -26.02 5.36
C TYR A 187 -1.81 -27.20 6.04
N LYS A 188 -3.15 -27.15 6.03
CA LYS A 188 -4.04 -28.27 6.35
C LYS A 188 -5.18 -28.28 5.34
N ASN A 189 -5.33 -29.36 4.58
CA ASN A 189 -6.31 -29.48 3.49
C ASN A 189 -6.25 -28.31 2.49
N ASN A 190 -5.04 -27.91 2.08
CA ASN A 190 -4.77 -26.79 1.17
C ASN A 190 -5.21 -25.40 1.71
N LEU A 191 -5.54 -25.29 3.00
CA LEU A 191 -5.72 -24.01 3.69
C LEU A 191 -4.46 -23.66 4.45
N MET A 192 -3.98 -22.43 4.30
CA MET A 192 -2.83 -21.92 5.03
C MET A 192 -3.18 -21.79 6.52
N VAL A 193 -2.50 -22.55 7.38
CA VAL A 193 -2.69 -22.53 8.84
C VAL A 193 -1.52 -21.87 9.57
N SER A 194 -0.41 -21.62 8.89
CA SER A 194 0.66 -20.81 9.43
C SER A 194 1.51 -20.17 8.34
N HIS A 195 2.18 -19.08 8.66
CA HIS A 195 3.26 -18.55 7.87
C HIS A 195 4.37 -17.96 8.75
N THR A 196 5.59 -17.95 8.24
CA THR A 196 6.78 -17.38 8.90
C THR A 196 7.43 -16.36 7.98
N ASP A 197 7.77 -15.18 8.50
CA ASP A 197 8.51 -14.16 7.76
C ASP A 197 10.04 -14.35 7.84
N ALA A 198 10.80 -13.48 7.17
CA ALA A 198 12.26 -13.56 7.12
C ALA A 198 12.93 -13.27 8.49
N ALA A 199 12.23 -12.61 9.42
CA ALA A 199 12.71 -12.34 10.77
C ALA A 199 12.33 -13.46 11.76
N GLY A 200 11.56 -14.44 11.31
CA GLY A 200 11.15 -15.61 12.10
C GLY A 200 9.83 -15.42 12.85
N LEU A 201 9.07 -14.34 12.61
CA LEU A 201 7.74 -14.18 13.20
C LEU A 201 6.79 -15.20 12.57
N VAL A 202 6.17 -16.02 13.41
CA VAL A 202 5.17 -17.00 12.96
C VAL A 202 3.78 -16.42 13.23
N SER A 203 2.90 -16.45 12.24
CA SER A 203 1.45 -16.26 12.41
C SER A 203 0.74 -17.58 12.16
N GLU A 204 -0.20 -17.94 13.03
CA GLU A 204 -0.97 -19.19 13.00
C GLU A 204 -2.47 -18.90 12.94
N TYR A 205 -3.21 -19.72 12.18
CA TYR A 205 -4.63 -19.56 11.92
C TYR A 205 -5.42 -20.81 12.31
N GLU A 206 -6.50 -20.60 13.06
CA GLU A 206 -7.50 -21.62 13.34
C GLU A 206 -8.77 -21.30 12.57
N TYR A 207 -9.32 -22.33 11.93
CA TYR A 207 -10.55 -22.24 11.15
C TYR A 207 -11.67 -22.98 11.89
N ASP A 208 -12.91 -22.53 11.72
CA ASP A 208 -14.10 -23.26 12.17
C ASP A 208 -14.18 -24.67 11.56
N HIS A 209 -13.82 -24.80 10.29
CA HIS A 209 -13.60 -26.07 9.60
C HIS A 209 -12.55 -25.93 8.49
N TYR A 210 -11.83 -27.02 8.20
CA TYR A 210 -10.71 -27.01 7.25
C TYR A 210 -11.15 -27.42 5.84
N THR A 211 -12.02 -26.60 5.24
CA THR A 211 -12.45 -26.66 3.83
C THR A 211 -12.38 -25.27 3.19
N PRO A 212 -12.42 -25.11 1.86
CA PRO A 212 -12.30 -23.80 1.20
C PRO A 212 -13.31 -22.73 1.64
N THR A 213 -14.42 -23.13 2.27
CA THR A 213 -15.44 -22.20 2.81
C THR A 213 -15.22 -21.85 4.29
N GLY A 214 -14.18 -22.40 4.92
CA GLY A 214 -13.87 -22.19 6.33
C GLY A 214 -13.44 -20.77 6.62
N LYS A 215 -13.85 -20.26 7.78
CA LYS A 215 -13.53 -18.93 8.25
C LYS A 215 -12.54 -18.98 9.41
N VAL A 216 -11.60 -18.05 9.43
CA VAL A 216 -10.60 -17.93 10.50
C VAL A 216 -11.31 -17.48 11.78
N ILE A 217 -11.34 -18.32 12.81
CA ILE A 217 -11.90 -17.98 14.12
C ILE A 217 -10.84 -17.46 15.09
N ARG A 218 -9.56 -17.71 14.80
CA ARG A 218 -8.44 -17.25 15.63
C ARG A 218 -7.17 -17.06 14.80
N ASN A 219 -6.46 -15.95 15.05
CA ASN A 219 -5.10 -15.71 14.59
C ASN A 219 -4.19 -15.47 15.81
N ARG A 220 -3.01 -16.07 15.84
CA ARG A 220 -1.99 -15.83 16.88
C ARG A 220 -0.60 -15.63 16.28
N THR A 221 0.24 -14.85 16.95
CA THR A 221 1.67 -14.71 16.58
C THR A 221 2.59 -15.42 17.58
N SER A 222 3.81 -15.77 17.15
CA SER A 222 4.85 -16.34 18.04
C SER A 222 5.27 -15.40 19.18
N LEU A 223 4.94 -14.11 19.08
CA LEU A 223 5.16 -13.11 20.13
C LEU A 223 3.96 -12.93 21.07
N GLY A 224 2.88 -13.70 20.87
CA GLY A 224 1.74 -13.77 21.76
C GLY A 224 0.59 -12.81 21.45
N GLU A 225 0.64 -12.07 20.34
CA GLU A 225 -0.54 -11.34 19.85
C GLU A 225 -1.63 -12.35 19.45
N GLU A 226 -2.88 -11.93 19.56
CA GLU A 226 -4.03 -12.77 19.27
C GLU A 226 -5.21 -11.93 18.80
N TRP A 227 -5.93 -12.46 17.81
CA TRP A 227 -7.24 -11.99 17.38
C TRP A 227 -8.21 -13.17 17.36
N ARG A 228 -9.41 -12.97 17.90
CA ARG A 228 -10.53 -13.90 17.83
C ARG A 228 -11.65 -13.29 17.01
N PHE A 229 -12.25 -14.09 16.15
CA PHE A 229 -13.30 -13.66 15.23
C PHE A 229 -14.60 -14.41 15.53
N THR A 230 -15.68 -13.67 15.76
CA THR A 230 -17.03 -14.22 15.89
C THR A 230 -17.87 -13.71 14.73
N TYR A 231 -18.37 -14.64 13.92
CA TYR A 231 -19.17 -14.31 12.75
C TYR A 231 -20.66 -14.34 13.09
N HIS A 232 -21.36 -13.24 12.80
CA HIS A 232 -22.80 -13.11 12.94
C HIS A 232 -23.44 -12.85 11.57
N GLU A 233 -24.76 -12.91 11.51
CA GLU A 233 -25.48 -12.43 10.34
C GLU A 233 -25.31 -10.90 10.24
N GLY A 234 -24.80 -10.42 9.10
CA GLY A 234 -24.60 -9.00 8.81
C GLY A 234 -23.39 -8.33 9.49
N TYR A 235 -22.69 -8.97 10.44
CA TYR A 235 -21.48 -8.38 11.03
C TYR A 235 -20.47 -9.41 11.56
N THR A 236 -19.22 -8.97 11.69
CA THR A 236 -18.13 -9.73 12.35
C THR A 236 -17.66 -8.98 13.57
N GLU A 237 -17.50 -9.71 14.68
CA GLU A 237 -16.91 -9.21 15.91
C GLU A 237 -15.45 -9.67 16.03
N VAL A 238 -14.54 -8.76 16.35
CA VAL A 238 -13.10 -9.02 16.47
C VAL A 238 -12.63 -8.65 17.86
N THR A 239 -12.05 -9.61 18.60
CA THR A 239 -11.47 -9.39 19.93
C THR A 239 -9.95 -9.58 19.89
N ASP A 240 -9.21 -8.58 20.35
CA ASP A 240 -7.74 -8.63 20.38
C ASP A 240 -7.18 -9.24 21.68
N ILE A 241 -5.84 -9.31 21.78
CA ILE A 241 -5.10 -9.81 22.94
C ILE A 241 -5.31 -9.01 24.23
N LEU A 242 -5.76 -7.76 24.13
CA LEU A 242 -6.12 -6.92 25.28
C LEU A 242 -7.58 -7.14 25.71
N GLY A 243 -8.35 -7.95 24.99
CA GLY A 243 -9.77 -8.19 25.25
C GLY A 243 -10.68 -7.08 24.74
N ARG A 244 -10.17 -6.21 23.85
CA ARG A 244 -10.94 -5.14 23.22
C ARG A 244 -11.72 -5.71 22.06
N THR A 245 -12.98 -5.32 21.93
CA THR A 245 -13.89 -5.88 20.93
C THR A 245 -14.38 -4.79 19.98
N GLU A 246 -14.23 -5.02 18.68
CA GLU A 246 -14.78 -4.17 17.62
C GLU A 246 -15.78 -4.95 16.75
N GLN A 247 -16.72 -4.24 16.13
CA GLN A 247 -17.68 -4.85 15.20
C GLN A 247 -17.62 -4.19 13.83
N TYR A 248 -17.70 -5.02 12.79
CA TYR A 248 -17.71 -4.62 11.38
C TYR A 248 -19.01 -5.12 10.75
N HIS A 249 -19.90 -4.21 10.39
CA HIS A 249 -21.21 -4.50 9.80
C HIS A 249 -21.15 -4.32 8.29
N TYR A 250 -21.82 -5.20 7.57
CA TYR A 250 -21.80 -5.28 6.12
C TYR A 250 -23.22 -5.26 5.54
N ASP A 251 -23.36 -4.78 4.32
CA ASP A 251 -24.58 -4.96 3.53
C ASP A 251 -24.60 -6.33 2.80
N TYR A 252 -25.60 -6.50 1.92
CA TYR A 252 -25.77 -7.72 1.14
C TYR A 252 -24.70 -7.92 0.05
N ASN A 253 -23.97 -6.87 -0.32
CA ASN A 253 -22.83 -6.90 -1.24
C ASN A 253 -21.50 -7.15 -0.51
N ASN A 254 -21.52 -7.38 0.80
CA ASN A 254 -20.35 -7.51 1.69
C ASN A 254 -19.51 -6.23 1.81
N GLU A 255 -20.11 -5.07 1.61
CA GLU A 255 -19.42 -3.79 1.79
C GLU A 255 -19.55 -3.30 3.24
N LEU A 256 -18.49 -2.72 3.79
CA LEU A 256 -18.51 -2.20 5.17
C LEU A 256 -19.43 -0.98 5.27
N THR A 257 -20.51 -1.10 6.05
CA THR A 257 -21.49 -0.03 6.30
C THR A 257 -21.34 0.61 7.66
N LYS A 258 -20.85 -0.12 8.68
CA LYS A 258 -20.67 0.44 10.02
C LYS A 258 -19.53 -0.23 10.77
N ARG A 259 -18.71 0.57 11.46
CA ARG A 259 -17.72 0.09 12.42
C ARG A 259 -18.11 0.54 13.82
N VAL A 260 -18.11 -0.39 14.77
CA VAL A 260 -18.23 -0.12 16.21
C VAL A 260 -16.85 -0.33 16.83
N PHE A 261 -16.27 0.73 17.39
CA PHE A 261 -14.98 0.67 18.06
C PHE A 261 -15.11 0.09 19.47
N ALA A 262 -13.97 -0.27 20.08
CA ALA A 262 -13.94 -0.88 21.41
C ALA A 262 -14.47 0.01 22.54
N ASP A 263 -14.53 1.33 22.36
CA ASP A 263 -15.17 2.26 23.30
C ASP A 263 -16.69 2.44 23.07
N GLY A 264 -17.24 1.73 22.07
CA GLY A 264 -18.63 1.80 21.62
C GLY A 264 -18.96 2.98 20.71
N SER A 265 -17.97 3.82 20.35
CA SER A 265 -18.16 4.83 19.31
C SER A 265 -18.33 4.17 17.94
N THR A 266 -18.88 4.89 16.97
CA THR A 266 -19.26 4.32 15.67
C THR A 266 -18.91 5.21 14.51
N ASN A 267 -18.47 4.61 13.41
CA ASN A 267 -18.48 5.23 12.09
C ASN A 267 -19.54 4.55 11.22
N LEU A 268 -20.22 5.33 10.39
CA LEU A 268 -21.22 4.86 9.43
C LEU A 268 -20.80 5.27 8.00
N MET A 269 -21.06 4.38 7.06
CA MET A 269 -20.81 4.55 5.63
C MET A 269 -22.08 4.19 4.86
N GLU A 270 -22.49 5.07 3.95
CA GLU A 270 -23.56 4.79 2.98
C GLU A 270 -22.93 4.71 1.59
N ARG A 271 -23.37 3.75 0.78
CA ARG A 271 -22.89 3.53 -0.58
C ARG A 271 -24.07 3.48 -1.56
N ASP A 272 -23.80 3.75 -2.83
CA ASP A 272 -24.75 3.47 -3.90
C ASP A 272 -24.66 2.01 -4.36
N ASP A 273 -25.51 1.63 -5.33
CA ASP A 273 -25.56 0.27 -5.86
C ASP A 273 -24.28 -0.14 -6.61
N LEU A 274 -23.40 0.81 -6.92
CA LEU A 274 -22.08 0.60 -7.53
C LEU A 274 -20.96 0.54 -6.46
N GLY A 275 -21.31 0.60 -5.17
CA GLY A 275 -20.36 0.54 -4.05
C GLY A 275 -19.61 1.85 -3.78
N ARG A 276 -19.95 2.95 -4.46
CA ARG A 276 -19.30 4.26 -4.26
C ARG A 276 -19.84 4.91 -2.99
N LEU A 277 -18.95 5.54 -2.21
CA LEU A 277 -19.30 6.10 -0.90
C LEU A 277 -20.14 7.37 -1.05
N LEU A 278 -21.42 7.35 -0.68
CA LEU A 278 -22.32 8.50 -0.69
C LEU A 278 -22.17 9.39 0.57
N SER A 279 -21.96 8.76 1.72
CA SER A 279 -21.76 9.50 2.98
C SER A 279 -20.88 8.76 3.97
N HIS A 280 -20.16 9.53 4.79
CA HIS A 280 -19.41 9.04 5.94
C HIS A 280 -19.76 9.87 7.16
N THR A 281 -20.28 9.21 8.19
CA THR A 281 -20.56 9.82 9.49
C THR A 281 -19.54 9.34 10.51
N ASP A 282 -18.78 10.25 11.08
CA ASP A 282 -17.80 9.91 12.11
C ASP A 282 -18.44 9.72 13.50
N ALA A 283 -17.62 9.31 14.47
CA ALA A 283 -18.01 9.10 15.85
C ALA A 283 -18.52 10.36 16.60
N MET A 284 -18.39 11.56 16.03
CA MET A 284 -19.02 12.80 16.55
C MET A 284 -20.36 13.11 15.89
N GLY A 285 -20.79 12.30 14.92
CA GLY A 285 -21.98 12.56 14.11
C GLY A 285 -21.74 13.58 12.99
N ARG A 286 -20.48 13.91 12.68
CA ARG A 286 -20.14 14.80 11.57
C ARG A 286 -20.23 14.03 10.26
N VAL A 287 -20.92 14.61 9.28
CA VAL A 287 -21.20 13.94 8.01
C VAL A 287 -20.42 14.59 6.89
N THR A 288 -19.67 13.78 6.14
CA THR A 288 -19.11 14.13 4.83
C THR A 288 -19.96 13.46 3.76
N ARG A 289 -20.35 14.19 2.72
CA ARG A 289 -21.13 13.65 1.59
C ARG A 289 -20.36 13.77 0.29
N TYR A 290 -20.57 12.82 -0.61
CA TYR A 290 -19.93 12.76 -1.92
C TYR A 290 -21.01 12.76 -2.99
N GLN A 291 -20.73 13.48 -4.08
CA GLN A 291 -21.55 13.47 -5.29
C GLN A 291 -20.67 13.06 -6.45
N TYR A 292 -21.24 12.27 -7.35
CA TYR A 292 -20.55 11.67 -8.47
C TYR A 292 -21.24 12.05 -9.78
N SER A 293 -20.47 12.18 -10.85
CA SER A 293 -21.00 12.24 -12.22
C SER A 293 -21.60 10.89 -12.59
N ASN A 294 -22.27 10.81 -13.75
CA ASN A 294 -22.81 9.55 -14.26
C ASN A 294 -21.69 8.53 -14.53
N GLU A 295 -20.53 9.01 -14.98
CA GLU A 295 -19.32 8.21 -15.26
C GLU A 295 -18.54 7.89 -13.98
N GLY A 296 -18.97 8.43 -12.83
CA GLY A 296 -18.50 8.07 -11.50
C GLY A 296 -17.32 8.87 -10.97
N GLN A 297 -16.94 9.95 -11.64
CA GLN A 297 -15.99 10.90 -11.08
C GLN A 297 -16.60 11.64 -9.89
N VAL A 298 -15.80 12.02 -8.89
CA VAL A 298 -16.29 12.83 -7.78
C VAL A 298 -16.48 14.27 -8.27
N GLU A 299 -17.71 14.76 -8.34
CA GLU A 299 -18.01 16.16 -8.71
C GLU A 299 -17.94 17.08 -7.49
N SER A 300 -18.41 16.61 -6.33
CA SER A 300 -18.38 17.41 -5.12
C SER A 300 -18.18 16.60 -3.83
N ILE A 301 -17.54 17.25 -2.86
CA ILE A 301 -17.44 16.76 -1.47
C ILE A 301 -17.96 17.83 -0.54
N ILE A 302 -19.05 17.54 0.16
CA ILE A 302 -19.64 18.40 1.18
C ILE A 302 -19.04 18.00 2.52
N ARG A 303 -18.25 18.89 3.12
CA ARG A 303 -17.63 18.67 4.42
C ARG A 303 -18.62 18.90 5.57
N PRO A 304 -18.31 18.43 6.80
CA PRO A 304 -19.17 18.65 7.95
C PRO A 304 -19.43 20.11 8.34
N ASP A 305 -18.56 21.03 7.93
CA ASP A 305 -18.70 22.48 8.13
C ASP A 305 -19.60 23.15 7.06
N GLY A 306 -20.10 22.39 6.09
CA GLY A 306 -20.91 22.86 4.97
C GLY A 306 -20.11 23.39 3.78
N VAL A 307 -18.77 23.44 3.87
CA VAL A 307 -17.92 23.81 2.74
C VAL A 307 -18.00 22.72 1.67
N ILE A 308 -18.25 23.13 0.43
CA ILE A 308 -18.32 22.25 -0.72
C ILE A 308 -17.01 22.36 -1.49
N LEU A 309 -16.35 21.23 -1.71
CA LEU A 309 -15.25 21.12 -2.66
C LEU A 309 -15.83 20.73 -4.01
N HIS A 310 -15.53 21.49 -5.05
CA HIS A 310 -15.90 21.19 -6.43
C HIS A 310 -14.69 20.64 -7.21
N PHE A 311 -14.96 19.71 -8.12
CA PHE A 311 -13.99 19.09 -9.00
C PHE A 311 -14.55 19.12 -10.42
N ASP A 312 -13.81 19.72 -11.34
CA ASP A 312 -14.16 19.77 -12.76
C ASP A 312 -13.14 19.01 -13.57
N TYR A 313 -13.62 18.33 -14.60
CA TYR A 313 -12.85 17.45 -15.46
C TYR A 313 -12.91 17.93 -16.92
N ASP A 314 -11.91 17.58 -17.72
CA ASP A 314 -11.98 17.73 -19.17
C ASP A 314 -12.73 16.55 -19.83
N ASP A 315 -12.90 16.61 -21.15
CA ASP A 315 -13.61 15.58 -21.93
C ASP A 315 -12.92 14.21 -21.90
N ASN A 316 -11.64 14.17 -21.50
CA ASN A 316 -10.88 12.95 -21.25
C ASN A 316 -10.89 12.55 -19.77
N TYR A 317 -11.86 13.04 -18.98
CA TYR A 317 -12.02 12.66 -17.58
C TYR A 317 -10.84 13.02 -16.66
N ARG A 318 -9.99 13.98 -17.04
CA ARG A 318 -8.85 14.43 -16.23
C ARG A 318 -9.21 15.67 -15.43
N LEU A 319 -8.81 15.71 -14.16
CA LEU A 319 -9.12 16.83 -13.27
C LEU A 319 -8.45 18.12 -13.75
N ILE A 320 -9.25 19.11 -14.15
CA ILE A 320 -8.76 20.43 -14.61
C ILE A 320 -8.94 21.53 -13.56
N ARG A 321 -9.86 21.35 -12.60
CA ARG A 321 -10.07 22.33 -11.54
C ARG A 321 -10.52 21.69 -10.23
N LYS A 322 -9.96 22.17 -9.12
CA LYS A 322 -10.41 21.85 -7.76
C LYS A 322 -10.58 23.13 -6.96
N SER A 323 -11.75 23.36 -6.37
CA SER A 323 -12.04 24.60 -5.64
C SER A 323 -12.85 24.36 -4.37
N ASP A 324 -12.69 25.22 -3.37
CA ASP A 324 -13.59 25.34 -2.22
C ASP A 324 -14.47 26.61 -2.28
N ALA A 325 -14.16 27.50 -3.24
CA ALA A 325 -14.90 28.68 -3.65
C ALA A 325 -14.44 29.09 -5.07
N GLU A 326 -15.30 29.72 -5.90
CA GLU A 326 -14.99 29.95 -7.32
C GLU A 326 -13.69 30.71 -7.62
N SER A 327 -13.23 31.60 -6.73
CA SER A 327 -11.98 32.35 -6.92
C SER A 327 -10.74 31.66 -6.33
N CYS A 328 -10.93 30.70 -5.41
CA CYS A 328 -9.88 29.95 -4.73
C CYS A 328 -9.83 28.52 -5.29
N TYR A 329 -8.99 28.32 -6.30
CA TYR A 329 -8.92 27.04 -7.01
C TYR A 329 -7.49 26.63 -7.34
N HIS A 330 -7.28 25.33 -7.43
CA HIS A 330 -6.15 24.72 -8.13
C HIS A 330 -6.58 24.38 -9.56
N GLY A 331 -5.80 24.80 -10.55
CA GLY A 331 -6.07 24.56 -11.97
C GLY A 331 -4.99 23.68 -12.60
N TYR A 332 -5.37 22.84 -13.56
CA TYR A 332 -4.49 21.88 -14.21
C TYR A 332 -4.73 21.87 -15.72
N THR A 333 -3.68 21.71 -16.51
CA THR A 333 -3.76 21.48 -17.96
C THR A 333 -2.86 20.32 -18.34
N TYR A 334 -3.21 19.59 -19.39
CA TYR A 334 -2.49 18.38 -19.81
C TYR A 334 -2.16 18.41 -21.31
N ASP A 335 -1.16 17.63 -21.72
CA ASP A 335 -0.95 17.29 -23.14
C ASP A 335 -1.93 16.19 -23.60
N GLU A 336 -1.80 15.71 -24.83
CA GLU A 336 -2.66 14.64 -25.37
C GLU A 336 -2.47 13.30 -24.64
N ALA A 337 -1.26 13.01 -24.16
CA ALA A 337 -0.95 11.79 -23.41
C ALA A 337 -1.32 11.85 -21.92
N GLY A 338 -1.86 12.99 -21.44
CA GLY A 338 -2.26 13.15 -20.04
C GLY A 338 -1.16 13.62 -19.09
N ASN A 339 0.00 14.03 -19.60
CA ASN A 339 1.05 14.62 -18.77
C ASN A 339 0.69 16.05 -18.38
N LEU A 340 0.90 16.42 -17.12
CA LEU A 340 0.50 17.71 -16.56
C LEU A 340 1.36 18.85 -17.10
N LEU A 341 0.87 19.67 -18.02
CA LEU A 341 1.61 20.82 -18.57
C LEU A 341 1.70 22.02 -17.62
N THR A 342 0.62 22.32 -16.90
CA THR A 342 0.60 23.46 -15.97
C THR A 342 -0.17 23.17 -14.69
N HIS A 343 0.31 23.71 -13.58
CA HIS A 343 -0.42 23.79 -12.31
C HIS A 343 -0.55 25.25 -11.88
N THR A 344 -1.79 25.71 -11.74
CA THR A 344 -2.14 27.03 -11.19
C THR A 344 -2.55 26.89 -9.73
N ASP A 345 -1.89 27.61 -8.82
CA ASP A 345 -2.27 27.65 -7.41
C ASP A 345 -3.44 28.65 -7.15
N PRO A 346 -4.02 28.66 -5.94
CA PRO A 346 -5.08 29.62 -5.60
C PRO A 346 -4.68 31.10 -5.71
N LEU A 347 -3.37 31.41 -5.64
CA LEU A 347 -2.81 32.74 -5.82
C LEU A 347 -2.51 33.09 -7.28
N LYS A 348 -2.88 32.22 -8.23
CA LYS A 348 -2.65 32.33 -9.68
C LYS A 348 -1.20 32.24 -10.10
N HIS A 349 -0.33 31.70 -9.26
CA HIS A 349 1.02 31.34 -9.66
C HIS A 349 0.99 30.06 -10.49
N ILE A 350 1.71 30.06 -11.61
CA ILE A 350 1.70 28.95 -12.58
C ILE A 350 3.07 28.25 -12.57
N THR A 351 3.06 26.96 -12.26
CA THR A 351 4.20 26.07 -12.48
C THR A 351 3.99 25.36 -13.82
N ARG A 352 5.06 25.24 -14.63
CA ARG A 352 5.03 24.61 -15.95
C ARG A 352 5.91 23.37 -15.98
N PHE A 353 5.50 22.37 -16.74
CA PHE A 353 6.22 21.13 -16.91
C PHE A 353 6.37 20.81 -18.41
N GLU A 354 7.49 20.23 -18.77
CA GLU A 354 7.78 19.77 -20.13
C GLU A 354 8.17 18.30 -20.09
N TYR A 355 7.74 17.52 -21.09
CA TYR A 355 7.94 16.08 -21.13
C TYR A 355 8.52 15.63 -22.47
N ALA A 356 9.24 14.52 -22.45
CA ALA A 356 9.62 13.76 -23.63
C ALA A 356 8.42 12.93 -24.11
N GLY A 357 8.49 12.41 -25.35
CA GLY A 357 7.39 11.65 -25.94
C GLY A 357 7.00 10.36 -25.20
N ASN A 358 7.90 9.81 -24.36
CA ASN A 358 7.63 8.67 -23.47
C ASN A 358 7.19 9.10 -22.05
N GLY A 359 6.82 10.37 -21.86
CA GLY A 359 6.31 10.88 -20.58
C GLY A 359 7.39 11.21 -19.54
N LEU A 360 8.69 11.12 -19.88
CA LEU A 360 9.76 11.52 -18.98
C LEU A 360 9.82 13.05 -18.84
N LEU A 361 9.88 13.54 -17.61
CA LEU A 361 9.89 14.98 -17.30
C LEU A 361 11.21 15.63 -17.74
N LEU A 362 11.18 16.51 -18.73
CA LEU A 362 12.35 17.23 -19.22
C LEU A 362 12.66 18.49 -18.42
N SER A 363 11.64 19.24 -17.99
CA SER A 363 11.85 20.45 -17.20
C SER A 363 10.66 20.79 -16.28
N VAL A 364 10.97 21.48 -15.18
CA VAL A 364 9.97 22.14 -14.31
C VAL A 364 10.36 23.59 -14.18
N THR A 365 9.45 24.49 -14.52
CA THR A 365 9.65 25.94 -14.37
C THR A 365 8.68 26.47 -13.34
N ASP A 366 9.23 27.06 -12.28
CA ASP A 366 8.44 27.67 -11.20
C ASP A 366 7.79 28.99 -11.66
N PRO A 367 6.87 29.56 -10.86
CA PRO A 367 6.20 30.81 -11.19
C PRO A 367 7.13 32.02 -11.33
N ASN A 368 8.34 31.96 -10.79
CA ASN A 368 9.35 33.01 -10.89
C ASN A 368 10.25 32.86 -12.13
N GLY A 369 10.02 31.81 -12.95
CA GLY A 369 10.83 31.48 -14.11
C GLY A 369 12.11 30.69 -13.81
N SER A 370 12.32 30.26 -12.55
CA SER A 370 13.41 29.37 -12.20
C SER A 370 13.12 27.96 -12.71
N SER A 371 14.02 27.40 -13.50
CA SER A 371 13.81 26.09 -14.14
C SER A 371 14.77 25.03 -13.61
N THR A 372 14.32 23.79 -13.53
CA THR A 372 15.17 22.61 -13.32
C THR A 372 14.97 21.66 -14.49
N ALA A 373 16.05 21.26 -15.15
CA ALA A 373 16.03 20.36 -16.30
C ALA A 373 16.58 18.98 -15.97
N TYR A 374 16.07 17.96 -16.64
CA TYR A 374 16.45 16.56 -16.47
C TYR A 374 16.87 15.96 -17.81
N HIS A 375 17.87 15.10 -17.75
CA HIS A 375 18.30 14.24 -18.84
C HIS A 375 18.37 12.80 -18.35
N TYR A 376 18.14 11.86 -19.25
CA TYR A 376 17.95 10.46 -18.95
C TYR A 376 18.91 9.59 -19.76
N ASN A 377 19.35 8.48 -19.18
CA ASN A 377 20.11 7.46 -19.87
C ASN A 377 19.19 6.52 -20.69
N GLU A 378 19.79 5.53 -21.36
CA GLU A 378 19.09 4.53 -22.19
C GLU A 378 18.08 3.67 -21.39
N ASN A 379 18.25 3.55 -20.07
CA ASN A 379 17.32 2.85 -19.18
C ASN A 379 16.23 3.78 -18.60
N HIS A 380 16.06 4.98 -19.18
CA HIS A 380 15.11 5.99 -18.73
C HIS A 380 15.31 6.46 -17.28
N GLN A 381 16.55 6.38 -16.76
CA GLN A 381 16.91 6.86 -15.43
C GLN A 381 17.59 8.23 -15.54
N PRO A 382 17.31 9.19 -14.63
CA PRO A 382 17.97 10.50 -14.66
C PRO A 382 19.48 10.34 -14.50
N ASP A 383 20.27 10.74 -15.49
CA ASP A 383 21.73 10.69 -15.45
C ASP A 383 22.35 12.09 -15.33
N ARG A 384 21.55 13.13 -15.53
CA ARG A 384 21.92 14.52 -15.29
C ARG A 384 20.72 15.38 -14.90
N ILE A 385 20.92 16.22 -13.89
CA ILE A 385 19.95 17.22 -13.41
C ILE A 385 20.65 18.58 -13.43
N THR A 386 20.03 19.57 -14.07
CA THR A 386 20.54 20.95 -14.11
C THR A 386 19.59 21.84 -13.30
N ASP A 387 20.10 22.48 -12.25
CA ASP A 387 19.31 23.39 -11.43
C ASP A 387 19.11 24.77 -12.09
N CYS A 388 18.34 25.64 -11.43
CA CYS A 388 18.05 26.99 -11.95
C CYS A 388 19.26 27.92 -12.01
N SER A 389 20.37 27.55 -11.39
CA SER A 389 21.65 28.27 -11.45
C SER A 389 22.55 27.74 -12.58
N GLY A 390 22.13 26.70 -13.30
CA GLY A 390 22.91 26.03 -14.33
C GLY A 390 23.90 25.00 -13.80
N TYR A 391 23.86 24.67 -12.51
CA TYR A 391 24.73 23.66 -11.92
C TYR A 391 24.22 22.26 -12.25
N GLU A 392 25.11 21.42 -12.78
CA GLU A 392 24.80 20.05 -13.15
C GLU A 392 25.14 19.07 -12.01
N THR A 393 24.20 18.19 -11.70
CA THR A 393 24.44 16.97 -10.90
C THR A 393 24.34 15.77 -11.82
N LYS A 394 25.37 14.92 -11.86
CA LYS A 394 25.41 13.70 -12.67
C LYS A 394 25.16 12.47 -11.81
N LEU A 395 24.40 11.52 -12.34
CA LEU A 395 24.05 10.28 -11.64
C LEU A 395 24.45 9.08 -12.51
N SER A 396 24.94 8.02 -11.88
CA SER A 396 25.20 6.75 -12.55
C SER A 396 24.66 5.60 -11.71
N TYR A 397 24.31 4.51 -12.38
CA TYR A 397 23.58 3.39 -11.78
C TYR A 397 24.34 2.07 -11.95
N THR A 398 24.10 1.13 -11.03
CA THR A 398 24.54 -0.26 -11.16
C THR A 398 23.76 -0.95 -12.29
N PRO A 399 24.22 -2.09 -12.81
CA PRO A 399 23.46 -2.88 -13.79
C PRO A 399 22.05 -3.26 -13.32
N GLU A 400 21.86 -3.40 -12.01
CA GLU A 400 20.57 -3.71 -11.39
C GLU A 400 19.68 -2.47 -11.20
N GLY A 401 20.15 -1.29 -11.60
CA GLY A 401 19.40 -0.02 -11.59
C GLY A 401 19.51 0.79 -10.31
N GLN A 402 20.42 0.44 -9.38
CA GLN A 402 20.61 1.18 -8.12
C GLN A 402 21.54 2.36 -8.33
N LEU A 403 21.37 3.46 -7.58
CA LEU A 403 22.28 4.61 -7.69
C LEU A 403 23.69 4.23 -7.23
N ALA A 404 24.67 4.26 -8.13
CA ALA A 404 26.06 3.88 -7.85
C ALA A 404 26.95 5.09 -7.53
N ARG A 405 26.67 6.25 -8.15
CA ARG A 405 27.46 7.47 -7.92
C ARG A 405 26.62 8.72 -8.18
N ILE A 406 26.82 9.74 -7.34
CA ILE A 406 26.39 11.12 -7.59
C ILE A 406 27.64 11.97 -7.72
N THR A 407 27.72 12.78 -8.78
CA THR A 407 28.78 13.78 -8.98
C THR A 407 28.15 15.16 -9.01
N ASP A 408 28.60 16.06 -8.13
CA ASP A 408 28.13 17.44 -8.08
C ASP A 408 28.75 18.32 -9.19
N ALA A 409 28.34 19.58 -9.24
CA ALA A 409 28.81 20.53 -10.25
C ALA A 409 30.29 20.91 -10.12
N LEU A 410 30.91 20.63 -8.96
CA LEU A 410 32.34 20.82 -8.72
C LEU A 410 33.17 19.58 -9.11
N GLY A 411 32.52 18.50 -9.56
CA GLY A 411 33.16 17.24 -9.90
C GLY A 411 33.46 16.34 -8.69
N GLN A 412 33.00 16.72 -7.50
CA GLN A 412 33.09 15.90 -6.30
C GLN A 412 32.03 14.80 -6.39
N HIS A 413 32.36 13.58 -5.96
CA HIS A 413 31.44 12.46 -6.08
C HIS A 413 31.31 11.63 -4.81
N THR A 414 30.10 11.13 -4.58
CA THR A 414 29.79 10.13 -3.57
C THR A 414 29.49 8.81 -4.26
N GLU A 415 30.11 7.72 -3.83
CA GLU A 415 29.91 6.36 -4.36
C GLU A 415 29.07 5.53 -3.39
N TYR A 416 28.25 4.65 -3.94
CA TYR A 416 27.35 3.77 -3.19
C TYR A 416 27.56 2.32 -3.64
N HIS A 417 27.71 1.41 -2.68
CA HIS A 417 27.85 -0.02 -2.93
C HIS A 417 26.76 -0.81 -2.24
N TYR A 418 26.37 -1.92 -2.84
CA TYR A 418 25.25 -2.73 -2.39
C TYR A 418 25.64 -4.19 -2.23
N ASP A 419 24.95 -4.91 -1.34
CA ASP A 419 25.02 -6.37 -1.26
C ASP A 419 24.16 -7.07 -2.32
N ALA A 420 24.18 -8.40 -2.35
CA ALA A 420 23.37 -9.20 -3.28
C ALA A 420 21.85 -9.02 -3.08
N ASN A 421 21.41 -8.57 -1.90
CA ASN A 421 20.02 -8.25 -1.58
C ASN A 421 19.66 -6.80 -1.92
N GLN A 422 20.54 -6.05 -2.60
CA GLN A 422 20.35 -4.65 -2.93
C GLN A 422 20.33 -3.70 -1.72
N ASN A 423 20.84 -4.12 -0.55
CA ASN A 423 21.01 -3.24 0.60
C ASN A 423 22.28 -2.41 0.46
N LEU A 424 22.22 -1.10 0.77
CA LEU A 424 23.38 -0.20 0.73
C LEU A 424 24.39 -0.61 1.82
N THR A 425 25.61 -1.00 1.48
CA THR A 425 26.63 -1.43 2.45
C THR A 425 27.72 -0.39 2.70
N LEU A 426 27.95 0.51 1.75
CA LEU A 426 28.99 1.54 1.82
C LEU A 426 28.54 2.80 1.08
N ALA A 427 28.71 3.95 1.73
CA ALA A 427 28.74 5.26 1.08
C ALA A 427 30.14 5.86 1.23
N LEU A 428 30.80 6.20 0.12
CA LEU A 428 32.14 6.79 0.10
C LEU A 428 32.07 8.23 -0.39
N TYR A 429 32.52 9.19 0.44
CA TYR A 429 32.42 10.62 0.17
C TYR A 429 33.66 11.18 -0.55
N PRO A 430 33.55 12.37 -1.17
CA PRO A 430 34.67 12.97 -1.91
C PRO A 430 35.93 13.25 -1.06
N ASP A 431 35.76 13.45 0.25
CA ASP A 431 36.84 13.69 1.20
C ASP A 431 37.52 12.39 1.69
N GLY A 432 37.07 11.23 1.19
CA GLY A 432 37.54 9.90 1.58
C GLY A 432 36.93 9.35 2.87
N SER A 433 36.09 10.14 3.57
CA SER A 433 35.27 9.62 4.65
C SER A 433 34.25 8.61 4.10
N LYS A 434 33.80 7.69 4.95
CA LYS A 434 32.88 6.63 4.53
C LYS A 434 31.90 6.25 5.62
N GLU A 435 30.71 5.88 5.21
CA GLU A 435 29.71 5.25 6.06
C GLU A 435 29.55 3.78 5.68
N THR A 436 29.44 2.89 6.68
CA THR A 436 29.17 1.47 6.44
C THR A 436 27.90 1.01 7.15
N PHE A 437 27.16 0.12 6.48
CA PHE A 437 25.88 -0.38 6.95
C PHE A 437 25.89 -1.91 6.97
N GLY A 438 25.37 -2.50 8.04
CA GLY A 438 25.22 -3.95 8.18
C GLY A 438 23.76 -4.31 8.41
N TYR A 439 23.37 -5.48 7.90
CA TYR A 439 21.99 -5.95 7.91
C TYR A 439 21.89 -7.38 8.42
N ASP A 440 20.75 -7.73 9.00
CA ASP A 440 20.39 -9.12 9.26
C ASP A 440 19.78 -9.82 8.03
N ALA A 441 19.47 -11.11 8.15
CA ALA A 441 18.89 -11.91 7.07
C ALA A 441 17.49 -11.44 6.60
N ALA A 442 16.80 -10.66 7.45
CA ALA A 442 15.52 -10.03 7.14
C ALA A 442 15.69 -8.65 6.45
N GLY A 443 16.92 -8.20 6.22
CA GLY A 443 17.21 -6.91 5.59
C GLY A 443 17.09 -5.71 6.52
N ARG A 444 17.11 -5.92 7.85
CA ARG A 444 16.99 -4.84 8.84
C ARG A 444 18.39 -4.34 9.23
N LEU A 445 18.55 -3.03 9.36
CA LEU A 445 19.83 -2.38 9.68
C LEU A 445 20.28 -2.74 11.10
N THR A 446 21.32 -3.57 11.24
CA THR A 446 21.88 -3.96 12.54
C THR A 446 23.04 -3.08 12.98
N THR A 447 23.75 -2.44 12.05
CA THR A 447 24.91 -1.60 12.35
C THR A 447 25.01 -0.45 11.36
N HIS A 448 25.35 0.74 11.85
CA HIS A 448 25.73 1.90 11.06
C HIS A 448 26.97 2.53 11.65
N THR A 449 28.03 2.62 10.87
CA THR A 449 29.26 3.33 11.21
C THR A 449 29.32 4.61 10.40
N ASP A 450 29.38 5.75 11.06
CA ASP A 450 29.43 7.05 10.40
C ASP A 450 30.83 7.38 9.84
N GLY A 451 30.95 8.53 9.15
CA GLY A 451 32.20 9.03 8.58
C GLY A 451 33.33 9.28 9.59
N GLU A 452 33.00 9.40 10.87
CA GLU A 452 33.98 9.56 11.97
C GLU A 452 34.42 8.21 12.57
N GLY A 453 33.83 7.10 12.12
CA GLY A 453 34.09 5.76 12.64
C GLY A 453 33.25 5.39 13.86
N HIS A 454 32.27 6.21 14.24
CA HIS A 454 31.36 5.91 15.35
C HIS A 454 30.29 4.92 14.92
N THR A 455 30.22 3.78 15.61
CA THR A 455 29.28 2.71 15.27
C THR A 455 28.07 2.70 16.18
N THR A 456 26.88 2.75 15.62
CA THR A 456 25.61 2.49 16.31
C THR A 456 25.06 1.12 15.88
N SER A 457 24.63 0.29 16.82
CA SER A 457 24.00 -0.99 16.54
C SER A 457 22.54 -1.05 17.02
N TYR A 458 21.77 -1.94 16.41
CA TYR A 458 20.34 -2.12 16.65
C TYR A 458 20.00 -3.60 16.80
N GLU A 459 19.13 -3.90 17.76
CA GLU A 459 18.52 -5.21 17.97
C GLU A 459 17.00 -5.10 17.78
N TYR A 460 16.41 -6.12 17.16
CA TYR A 460 14.98 -6.13 16.81
C TYR A 460 14.30 -7.40 17.30
N GLY A 461 13.02 -7.27 17.68
CA GLY A 461 12.12 -8.40 17.84
C GLY A 461 11.79 -9.06 16.49
N GLN A 462 11.18 -10.25 16.51
CA GLN A 462 10.81 -10.95 15.27
C GLN A 462 9.81 -10.16 14.41
N ASP A 463 8.99 -9.31 15.03
CA ASP A 463 8.05 -8.41 14.36
C ASP A 463 8.68 -7.11 13.81
N GLY A 464 10.00 -6.98 13.87
CA GLY A 464 10.73 -5.82 13.35
C GLY A 464 10.71 -4.60 14.27
N LEU A 465 10.10 -4.68 15.45
CA LEU A 465 10.18 -3.59 16.42
C LEU A 465 11.57 -3.54 17.08
N PRO A 466 12.22 -2.36 17.18
CA PRO A 466 13.51 -2.24 17.85
C PRO A 466 13.35 -2.60 19.33
N THR A 467 14.30 -3.33 19.88
CA THR A 467 14.31 -3.74 21.30
C THR A 467 15.47 -3.08 22.04
N GLN A 468 16.59 -2.86 21.34
CA GLN A 468 17.74 -2.14 21.87
C GLN A 468 18.45 -1.37 20.76
N ARG A 469 19.00 -0.20 21.12
CA ARG A 469 20.01 0.52 20.33
C ARG A 469 21.25 0.73 21.20
N THR A 470 22.42 0.52 20.64
CA THR A 470 23.71 0.78 21.31
C THR A 470 24.47 1.82 20.51
N ASN A 471 24.84 2.94 21.12
CA ASN A 471 25.62 3.97 20.43
C ASN A 471 27.13 3.65 20.42
N ALA A 472 27.93 4.51 19.79
CA ALA A 472 29.38 4.31 19.66
C ALA A 472 30.16 4.32 20.98
N LEU A 473 29.58 4.86 22.06
CA LEU A 473 30.17 4.82 23.41
C LEU A 473 29.81 3.53 24.16
N GLY A 474 29.06 2.62 23.55
CA GLY A 474 28.54 1.40 24.19
C GLY A 474 27.32 1.64 25.08
N HIS A 475 26.75 2.85 25.08
CA HIS A 475 25.54 3.15 25.85
C HIS A 475 24.31 2.55 25.17
N THR A 476 23.48 1.88 25.95
CA THR A 476 22.28 1.19 25.45
C THR A 476 21.02 2.02 25.68
N PHE A 477 20.07 1.87 24.77
CA PHE A 477 18.74 2.46 24.83
C PHE A 477 17.71 1.37 24.51
N GLY A 478 16.94 0.95 25.52
CA GLY A 478 15.98 -0.15 25.43
C GLY A 478 14.56 0.32 25.12
N TYR A 479 13.82 -0.48 24.36
CA TYR A 479 12.44 -0.25 23.94
C TYR A 479 11.54 -1.36 24.51
N HIS A 480 10.42 -0.97 25.12
CA HIS A 480 9.53 -1.90 25.83
C HIS A 480 8.10 -1.79 25.31
N TYR A 481 7.49 -2.93 25.02
CA TYR A 481 6.15 -3.01 24.40
C TYR A 481 5.17 -3.79 25.28
N ASP A 482 3.88 -3.48 25.16
CA ASP A 482 2.82 -4.29 25.75
C ASP A 482 2.43 -5.49 24.86
N LYS A 483 1.40 -6.23 25.28
CA LYS A 483 0.90 -7.42 24.56
C LYS A 483 0.32 -7.11 23.18
N ALA A 484 -0.17 -5.89 22.96
CA ALA A 484 -0.61 -5.41 21.65
C ALA A 484 0.52 -4.70 20.89
N ARG A 485 1.77 -4.89 21.32
CA ARG A 485 2.98 -4.35 20.69
C ARG A 485 3.01 -2.81 20.63
N ARG A 486 2.34 -2.13 21.56
CA ARG A 486 2.41 -0.66 21.73
C ARG A 486 3.60 -0.29 22.60
N LEU A 487 4.33 0.76 22.25
CA LEU A 487 5.51 1.22 23.01
C LEU A 487 5.08 1.76 24.38
N VAL A 488 5.34 1.03 25.47
CA VAL A 488 4.96 1.42 26.83
C VAL A 488 6.12 1.99 27.65
N GLY A 489 7.35 1.85 27.17
CA GLY A 489 8.46 2.56 27.78
C GLY A 489 9.78 2.49 27.04
N LEU A 490 10.68 3.37 27.48
CA LEU A 490 12.07 3.44 27.03
C LEU A 490 12.98 3.39 28.25
N THR A 491 14.16 2.81 28.12
CA THR A 491 15.20 2.84 29.16
C THR A 491 16.47 3.42 28.57
N ASN A 492 16.96 4.52 29.14
CA ASN A 492 18.21 5.13 28.68
C ASN A 492 19.43 4.48 29.34
N GLU A 493 20.61 4.98 29.00
CA GLU A 493 21.90 4.47 29.44
C GLU A 493 22.12 4.51 30.96
N ASN A 494 21.39 5.38 31.65
CA ASN A 494 21.45 5.54 33.10
C ASN A 494 20.38 4.69 33.82
N GLY A 495 19.61 3.87 33.09
CA GLY A 495 18.50 3.10 33.63
C GLY A 495 17.23 3.92 33.91
N ALA A 496 17.21 5.20 33.56
CA ALA A 496 16.02 6.04 33.69
C ALA A 496 14.95 5.59 32.69
N ARG A 497 13.67 5.73 33.07
CA ARG A 497 12.54 5.22 32.28
C ARG A 497 11.63 6.33 31.76
N TYR A 498 11.37 6.30 30.47
CA TYR A 498 10.24 6.98 29.85
C TYR A 498 9.05 6.02 29.84
N ARG A 499 7.84 6.46 30.16
CA ARG A 499 6.64 5.60 30.16
C ARG A 499 5.51 6.22 29.33
N PHE A 500 4.73 5.36 28.67
CA PHE A 500 3.55 5.72 27.90
C PHE A 500 2.34 4.91 28.38
N ALA A 501 1.17 5.52 28.32
CA ALA A 501 -0.10 4.85 28.59
C ALA A 501 -1.14 5.22 27.53
N TYR A 502 -1.97 4.23 27.20
CA TYR A 502 -2.91 4.31 26.09
C TYR A 502 -4.33 4.00 26.55
N ASP A 503 -5.33 4.56 25.87
CA ASP A 503 -6.72 4.14 26.06
C ASP A 503 -7.10 2.90 25.23
N ILE A 504 -8.39 2.56 25.27
CA ILE A 504 -8.98 1.42 24.57
C ILE A 504 -9.03 1.60 23.04
N LEU A 505 -8.70 2.79 22.52
CA LEU A 505 -8.61 3.08 21.08
C LEU A 505 -7.16 3.24 20.62
N ASP A 506 -6.19 2.80 21.43
CA ASP A 506 -4.74 2.95 21.18
C ASP A 506 -4.23 4.40 21.13
N ARG A 507 -4.92 5.33 21.79
CA ARG A 507 -4.51 6.73 21.85
C ARG A 507 -3.67 6.99 23.08
N LEU A 508 -2.56 7.72 22.92
CA LEU A 508 -1.69 8.09 24.04
C LEU A 508 -2.44 9.03 25.00
N ILE A 509 -2.74 8.58 26.21
CA ILE A 509 -3.47 9.36 27.22
C ILE A 509 -2.57 9.90 28.33
N ALA A 510 -1.38 9.33 28.51
CA ALA A 510 -0.38 9.87 29.41
C ALA A 510 1.04 9.47 28.99
N GLU A 511 1.99 10.36 29.29
CA GLU A 511 3.42 10.09 29.18
C GLU A 511 4.19 10.62 30.39
N SER A 512 5.26 9.95 30.79
CA SER A 512 6.17 10.37 31.85
C SER A 512 7.59 10.31 31.32
N GLY A 513 8.22 11.47 31.21
CA GLY A 513 9.56 11.62 30.65
C GLY A 513 10.68 11.05 31.53
N PHE A 514 11.90 11.05 31.00
CA PHE A 514 13.10 10.72 31.79
C PHE A 514 13.34 11.70 32.95
N ASP A 515 12.81 12.91 32.82
CA ASP A 515 12.77 13.96 33.84
C ASP A 515 11.59 13.81 34.82
N HIS A 516 10.86 12.69 34.74
CA HIS A 516 9.66 12.38 35.53
C HIS A 516 8.46 13.32 35.31
N LYS A 517 8.56 14.28 34.39
CA LYS A 517 7.44 15.16 34.05
C LYS A 517 6.29 14.35 33.47
N LEU A 518 5.11 14.48 34.06
CA LEU A 518 3.89 13.82 33.61
C LEU A 518 3.05 14.74 32.73
N THR A 519 2.72 14.27 31.53
CA THR A 519 1.78 14.93 30.60
C THR A 519 0.60 14.01 30.34
N GLY A 520 -0.62 14.54 30.39
CA GLY A 520 -1.85 13.82 30.07
C GLY A 520 -2.55 14.42 28.85
N TYR A 521 -3.25 13.56 28.10
CA TYR A 521 -3.96 13.93 26.88
C TYR A 521 -5.44 13.51 26.96
N ARG A 522 -6.30 14.30 26.32
CA ARG A 522 -7.71 13.99 26.17
C ARG A 522 -8.16 14.21 24.74
N TYR A 523 -8.93 13.25 24.25
CA TYR A 523 -9.48 13.23 22.90
C TYR A 523 -11.00 13.33 22.95
N ASN A 524 -11.60 13.86 21.89
CA ASN A 524 -13.03 13.73 21.65
C ASN A 524 -13.37 12.38 20.97
N ALA A 525 -14.64 12.18 20.65
CA ALA A 525 -15.11 10.96 19.99
C ALA A 525 -14.58 10.83 18.56
N GLY A 526 -14.32 11.96 17.88
CA GLY A 526 -13.78 12.02 16.51
C GLY A 526 -12.27 11.80 16.43
N ASN A 527 -11.66 11.32 17.52
CA ASN A 527 -10.23 11.08 17.64
C ASN A 527 -9.34 12.34 17.57
N GLU A 528 -9.87 13.51 17.93
CA GLU A 528 -9.12 14.77 17.92
C GLU A 528 -8.64 15.12 19.33
N LEU A 529 -7.38 15.56 19.45
CA LEU A 529 -6.82 16.04 20.72
C LEU A 529 -7.49 17.35 21.13
N VAL A 530 -8.20 17.35 22.26
CA VAL A 530 -8.92 18.54 22.78
C VAL A 530 -8.26 19.17 23.99
N GLU A 531 -7.43 18.42 24.70
CA GLU A 531 -6.78 18.90 25.92
C GLU A 531 -5.44 18.20 26.15
N GLN A 532 -4.45 19.00 26.56
CA GLN A 532 -3.14 18.56 27.04
C GLN A 532 -2.91 19.19 28.42
N HIS A 533 -2.53 18.38 29.40
CA HIS A 533 -2.31 18.83 30.77
C HIS A 533 -0.93 18.39 31.27
N GLU A 534 -0.12 19.35 31.73
CA GLU A 534 1.18 19.09 32.34
C GLU A 534 1.06 19.10 33.87
N PHE A 535 1.36 17.98 34.51
CA PHE A 535 1.28 17.83 35.97
C PHE A 535 2.59 18.20 36.68
N GLY A 536 3.68 18.38 35.92
CA GLY A 536 5.01 18.65 36.47
C GLY A 536 5.72 17.38 36.93
N ASP A 537 6.77 17.57 37.72
CA ASP A 537 7.64 16.51 38.27
C ASP A 537 7.10 16.02 39.62
N ASP A 538 5.98 15.27 39.58
CA ASP A 538 5.51 14.49 40.73
C ASP A 538 5.62 13.01 40.40
N ALA A 539 6.79 12.44 40.72
CA ALA A 539 7.09 11.03 40.48
C ALA A 539 6.10 10.07 41.16
N SER A 540 5.49 10.44 42.29
CA SER A 540 4.50 9.59 42.98
C SER A 540 3.17 9.58 42.25
N LEU A 541 2.71 10.77 41.80
CA LEU A 541 1.52 10.90 40.96
C LEU A 541 1.72 10.20 39.62
N ALA A 542 2.87 10.40 38.97
CA ALA A 542 3.22 9.75 37.72
C ALA A 542 3.23 8.22 37.87
N ALA A 543 3.86 7.69 38.92
CA ALA A 543 3.88 6.24 39.17
C ALA A 543 2.47 5.68 39.43
N LYS A 544 1.63 6.36 40.21
CA LYS A 544 0.24 5.94 40.47
C LYS A 544 -0.61 5.97 39.20
N LEU A 545 -0.53 7.06 38.44
CA LEU A 545 -1.30 7.20 37.20
C LEU A 545 -0.84 6.17 36.17
N MET A 546 0.47 5.99 36.00
CA MET A 546 1.02 4.99 35.08
C MET A 546 0.72 3.55 35.52
N ALA A 547 0.68 3.26 36.82
CA ALA A 547 0.24 1.95 37.31
C ALA A 547 -1.25 1.71 37.08
N GLN A 548 -2.07 2.76 37.15
CA GLN A 548 -3.51 2.68 36.87
C GLN A 548 -3.80 2.56 35.37
N LEU A 549 -3.05 3.25 34.52
CA LEU A 549 -3.24 3.32 33.08
C LEU A 549 -2.40 2.29 32.29
N GLY A 550 -1.42 1.68 32.94
CA GLY A 550 -0.45 0.77 32.32
C GLY A 550 -0.91 -0.69 32.36
N GLY A 551 -1.51 -1.15 31.25
CA GLY A 551 -1.60 -2.59 30.94
C GLY A 551 -2.98 -3.26 31.09
N GLN A 552 -4.05 -2.50 31.31
CA GLN A 552 -5.44 -2.97 31.16
C GLN A 552 -6.27 -1.89 30.46
N PRO A 553 -7.17 -2.25 29.52
CA PRO A 553 -8.10 -1.29 28.94
C PRO A 553 -8.99 -0.74 30.05
N ILE A 554 -8.96 0.57 30.25
CA ILE A 554 -9.86 1.23 31.21
C ILE A 554 -11.18 1.50 30.48
N PRO A 555 -12.30 0.88 30.88
CA PRO A 555 -13.61 1.18 30.32
C PRO A 555 -14.07 2.59 30.73
N ARG A 556 -15.08 3.10 30.03
CA ARG A 556 -15.79 4.40 30.07
C ARG A 556 -16.01 5.17 31.40
N SER A 557 -15.49 4.76 32.55
CA SER A 557 -15.51 5.61 33.72
C SER A 557 -14.50 6.74 33.56
N ARG A 558 -15.01 8.00 33.53
CA ARG A 558 -14.23 9.22 33.83
C ARG A 558 -13.05 8.86 34.76
N PRO A 559 -11.78 8.88 34.30
CA PRO A 559 -10.72 9.24 35.21
C PRO A 559 -11.06 10.70 35.51
N ALA A 560 -11.72 10.91 36.64
CA ALA A 560 -11.73 12.22 37.20
C ALA A 560 -10.26 12.53 37.49
N PHE A 561 -9.62 13.25 36.56
CA PHE A 561 -8.55 14.18 36.92
C PHE A 561 -9.18 15.28 37.80
N ARG A 562 -9.77 14.87 38.93
CA ARG A 562 -10.24 15.77 39.97
C ARG A 562 -9.00 16.05 40.79
N ARG A 563 -8.68 17.34 40.90
CA ARG A 563 -7.71 17.86 41.86
C ARG A 563 -7.83 17.07 43.17
N PRO A 564 -6.72 16.55 43.75
CA PRO A 564 -6.78 16.13 45.13
C PRO A 564 -7.28 17.31 45.97
N ARG A 565 -8.24 17.06 46.87
CA ARG A 565 -8.60 18.06 47.89
C ARG A 565 -7.33 18.35 48.68
N GLN A 566 -6.80 19.57 48.52
CA GLN A 566 -5.68 20.06 49.31
C GLN A 566 -6.04 20.02 50.80
N PRO A 567 -5.15 19.55 51.67
CA PRO A 567 -4.95 20.15 52.98
C PRO A 567 -3.69 21.03 52.92
N ASN A 568 -3.93 22.34 53.01
CA ASN A 568 -3.00 23.43 53.33
C ASN A 568 -1.90 23.87 52.34
N PRO A 569 -1.54 25.18 52.35
CA PRO A 569 -0.84 25.85 51.26
C PRO A 569 0.65 25.99 51.54
N ALA A 570 1.50 25.50 50.63
CA ALA A 570 2.84 26.02 50.33
C ALA A 570 3.54 25.11 49.31
N ALA A 571 3.13 25.18 48.04
CA ALA A 571 3.97 24.81 46.90
C ALA A 571 3.30 25.36 45.64
N ASP A 572 3.91 26.39 45.06
CA ASP A 572 3.42 27.13 43.92
C ASP A 572 3.66 26.33 42.63
N TYR A 573 2.83 25.31 42.38
CA TYR A 573 2.82 24.61 41.10
C TYR A 573 2.11 25.49 40.07
N ARG A 574 2.88 26.11 39.16
CA ARG A 574 2.35 26.81 37.99
C ARG A 574 1.64 25.80 37.07
N VAL A 575 0.32 25.73 37.19
CA VAL A 575 -0.56 24.95 36.32
C VAL A 575 -0.73 25.70 34.99
N GLN A 576 -0.25 25.14 33.88
CA GLN A 576 -0.60 25.61 32.54
C GLN A 576 -1.64 24.67 31.93
N THR A 577 -2.90 25.12 31.90
CA THR A 577 -3.97 24.42 31.17
C THR A 577 -4.14 25.12 29.83
N ARG A 578 -3.89 24.42 28.72
CA ARG A 578 -4.17 24.94 27.39
C ARG A 578 -5.39 24.21 26.83
N ARG A 579 -6.56 24.86 26.87
CA ARG A 579 -7.70 24.44 26.05
C ARG A 579 -7.38 24.80 24.61
N ILE A 580 -7.28 23.79 23.76
CA ILE A 580 -7.13 24.00 22.33
C ILE A 580 -8.55 24.20 21.79
N GLY A 581 -8.92 25.45 21.50
CA GLY A 581 -10.14 25.77 20.76
C GLY A 581 -10.03 25.18 19.36
N THR A 582 -11.14 24.70 18.80
CA THR A 582 -11.24 24.11 17.46
C THR A 582 -10.54 24.99 16.43
N LEU A 583 -9.33 24.55 16.07
CA LEU A 583 -8.53 25.03 14.96
C LEU A 583 -8.11 23.76 14.21
N ASN A 584 -8.44 23.76 12.94
CA ASN A 584 -8.10 22.80 11.89
C ASN A 584 -6.84 21.96 12.21
N PRO A 585 -6.88 20.62 12.18
CA PRO A 585 -5.91 19.80 12.89
C PRO A 585 -4.65 19.55 12.06
N TYR A 586 -3.58 20.28 12.36
CA TYR A 586 -2.21 19.79 12.20
C TYR A 586 -1.32 20.39 13.30
N PRO A 587 -1.12 19.70 14.43
CA PRO A 587 -0.05 20.07 15.35
C PRO A 587 1.27 19.47 14.84
N ARG A 588 2.23 20.35 14.53
CA ARG A 588 3.64 19.98 14.30
C ARG A 588 4.26 19.49 15.63
N PRO A 589 5.05 18.40 15.65
CA PRO A 589 5.82 18.04 16.82
C PRO A 589 6.95 19.07 17.07
N GLN A 590 7.03 19.60 18.29
CA GLN A 590 8.18 20.38 18.76
C GLN A 590 9.36 19.43 19.03
N GLN A 591 10.31 19.36 18.11
CA GLN A 591 11.66 18.87 18.39
C GLN A 591 12.46 20.00 19.06
N ARG A 592 12.85 19.82 20.32
CA ARG A 592 13.93 20.64 20.91
C ARG A 592 15.27 20.13 20.38
N GLN A 593 16.04 21.08 19.87
CA GLN A 593 17.35 20.94 19.25
C GLN A 593 18.34 20.20 20.15
N VAL A 594 18.94 19.13 19.61
CA VAL A 594 20.31 18.75 19.92
C VAL A 594 21.13 19.19 18.72
N SER A 595 22.09 20.08 18.97
CA SER A 595 22.99 20.66 17.97
C SER A 595 23.90 19.59 17.38
N GLY A 596 23.74 19.32 16.08
CA GLY A 596 24.68 18.60 15.23
C GLY A 596 24.48 19.13 13.81
N ASN A 597 25.55 19.63 13.21
CA ASN A 597 25.54 20.32 11.92
C ASN A 597 24.87 19.47 10.82
N ARG A 598 23.83 20.02 10.17
CA ARG A 598 23.23 19.50 8.95
C ARG A 598 23.53 20.44 7.79
N LEU A 599 24.11 19.90 6.72
CA LEU A 599 23.90 20.36 5.33
C LEU A 599 22.82 19.47 4.68
N PRO A 600 22.11 19.95 3.65
CA PRO A 600 20.72 19.55 3.41
C PRO A 600 20.57 18.48 2.32
N ILE A 601 19.82 17.43 2.62
CA ILE A 601 19.19 16.57 1.59
C ILE A 601 17.67 16.63 1.85
N ARG A 602 16.93 17.18 0.88
CA ARG A 602 15.45 17.16 0.89
C ARG A 602 14.96 15.74 0.59
N PRO A 603 13.96 15.20 1.29
CA PRO A 603 13.40 13.89 0.99
C PRO A 603 12.43 13.99 -0.21
N GLY A 604 12.76 13.28 -1.29
CA GLY A 604 11.83 12.95 -2.36
C GLY A 604 10.68 12.10 -1.82
N ARG A 605 9.48 12.38 -2.33
CA ARG A 605 8.28 11.56 -2.09
C ARG A 605 8.59 10.11 -2.45
N GLN A 606 8.40 9.19 -1.51
CA GLN A 606 8.36 7.76 -1.83
C GLN A 606 7.17 7.50 -2.78
N PRO A 607 7.38 6.88 -3.95
CA PRO A 607 6.28 6.27 -4.68
C PRO A 607 5.72 5.13 -3.83
N ARG A 608 4.39 4.98 -3.86
CA ARG A 608 3.68 3.84 -3.26
C ARG A 608 4.33 2.54 -3.77
N PRO A 609 4.43 1.48 -2.95
CA PRO A 609 4.87 0.19 -3.46
C PRO A 609 3.94 -0.21 -4.62
N CYS A 610 4.54 -0.46 -5.78
CA CYS A 610 3.87 -1.13 -6.90
C CYS A 610 3.19 -2.37 -6.32
N ARG A 611 1.88 -2.51 -6.58
CA ARG A 611 1.19 -3.79 -6.41
C ARG A 611 2.05 -4.84 -7.10
N GLN A 612 2.49 -5.85 -6.35
CA GLN A 612 3.06 -7.05 -6.95
C GLN A 612 2.04 -7.60 -7.95
N PRO A 613 2.43 -8.08 -9.14
CA PRO A 613 1.53 -8.94 -9.89
C PRO A 613 1.39 -10.23 -9.07
N PRO A 614 0.16 -10.67 -8.77
CA PRO A 614 -0.08 -12.04 -9.18
C PRO A 614 -1.50 -12.31 -9.68
N GLN A 615 -1.52 -13.22 -10.66
CA GLN A 615 -2.58 -14.15 -11.06
C GLN A 615 -3.66 -13.62 -12.01
N HIS A 616 -3.35 -13.75 -13.30
CA HIS A 616 -4.30 -14.06 -14.37
C HIS A 616 -5.55 -13.18 -14.42
N TYR A 617 -5.40 -11.97 -14.96
CA TYR A 617 -6.55 -11.31 -15.58
C TYR A 617 -6.93 -12.10 -16.83
N LEU A 618 -8.17 -12.55 -16.86
CA LEU A 618 -8.71 -13.36 -17.94
C LEU A 618 -10.02 -12.73 -18.38
N LEU A 619 -10.16 -12.52 -19.68
CA LEU A 619 -11.46 -12.36 -20.30
C LEU A 619 -11.99 -13.73 -20.69
N ARG A 620 -13.23 -14.02 -20.33
CA ARG A 620 -13.85 -15.32 -20.59
C ARG A 620 -15.12 -15.17 -21.42
N LEU A 621 -15.22 -15.95 -22.51
CA LEU A 621 -16.44 -16.07 -23.30
C LEU A 621 -17.41 -17.06 -22.64
N GLN A 622 -18.66 -16.65 -22.41
CA GLN A 622 -19.70 -17.54 -21.89
C GLN A 622 -20.53 -18.15 -23.04
N ARG A 623 -20.36 -19.46 -23.32
CA ARG A 623 -21.25 -20.20 -24.23
C ARG A 623 -22.46 -20.76 -23.47
N GLN A 624 -23.70 -20.40 -23.86
CA GLN A 624 -24.92 -21.02 -23.32
C GLN A 624 -25.48 -22.14 -24.24
N ARG A 625 -25.99 -23.21 -23.61
CA ARG A 625 -26.87 -24.20 -24.26
C ARG A 625 -28.33 -23.71 -24.22
N PRO A 626 -29.16 -23.99 -25.23
CA PRO A 626 -30.54 -23.52 -25.25
C PRO A 626 -31.43 -24.40 -24.37
N ASN A 627 -32.36 -23.79 -23.64
CA ASN A 627 -33.68 -24.39 -23.46
C ASN A 627 -34.76 -23.35 -23.11
N HIS A 628 -35.87 -23.50 -23.82
CA HIS A 628 -37.07 -22.67 -23.82
C HIS A 628 -38.09 -23.10 -22.74
N ARG A 629 -38.80 -22.10 -22.20
CA ARG A 629 -40.21 -22.07 -21.70
C ARG A 629 -40.53 -22.67 -20.32
N PRO A 630 -41.69 -22.31 -19.71
CA PRO A 630 -42.16 -20.97 -19.35
C PRO A 630 -42.61 -20.92 -17.86
N ALA A 631 -42.80 -19.71 -17.32
CA ALA A 631 -43.45 -19.49 -16.02
C ALA A 631 -44.95 -19.85 -16.04
N PRO A 632 -45.55 -20.15 -14.87
CA PRO A 632 -46.93 -19.78 -14.59
C PRO A 632 -47.01 -18.75 -13.44
N MET A 633 -47.91 -17.78 -13.64
CA MET A 633 -48.56 -16.99 -12.58
C MET A 633 -49.57 -17.85 -11.81
N GLU A 634 -49.76 -17.56 -10.52
CA GLU A 634 -51.01 -17.49 -9.70
C GLU A 634 -50.56 -17.57 -8.22
N SER A 635 -50.70 -16.52 -7.39
CA SER A 635 -51.87 -15.91 -6.73
C SER A 635 -52.39 -16.66 -5.48
N THR A 636 -52.74 -15.87 -4.45
CA THR A 636 -53.44 -16.17 -3.17
C THR A 636 -52.66 -16.99 -2.11
N ASP A 637 -52.54 -16.60 -0.83
CA ASP A 637 -53.18 -15.60 0.05
C ASP A 637 -52.14 -14.79 0.86
#